data_AF-A0A9X2NZ98-F1
#
_entry.id   AF-A0A9X2NZ98-F1
#
_cell.length_a   1.000
_cell.length_b   1.000
_cell.length_c   1.000
_cell.angle_alpha   90.00
_cell.angle_beta   90.00
_cell.angle_gamma   90.00
#
_symmetry.space_group_name_H-M   'P 1'
#
loop_
_entity.id
_entity.type
_entity.pdbx_description
1 polymer ?
#
loop_
_entity_poly.entity_id
_entity_poly.type
_entity_poly.pdbx_seq_one_letter_code
_entity_poly.pdbx_strand_id
1 'polypeptide(L)'
;MRNLCLFPILFLLFTLFISCKGEEELPVTTPFIEISNQTVQFARLAASQTCKVNTNMDDIKCEVTSGADWCQASYANEVLTIAVVSNHAYQSRTGTVTLVGGDIKATVTIAQDGKGSSIGQVSDDLKIEATSAKSSSCQPGEEIENTLDGSLNTIFHSPWVADEYMPVTLAYHFEKVERMDYLVYHPRTDGGMNGNFRELELYVATAEEPEPKLYGTYDFQGSSVASTISFSPALVSPTQIKFVVKSGKGGYASCSEMEFYRKNPDNFDYAELFTDATCSELKKGVDETTINAVENQFFKELAMEILKGEYEKEFRVQSYKSWQHPDIPAKRNKTNMYGLRDNPTGIYVNEGEELVVLVGDTHGQNVSLFIQDTKNTITGMSMPLSEGINKKKATVSGLIYIMYYTPTGSEQPVKINIASGTVNGYFDSGKHTKADWQRLLDKAVYKHFDVIGRYASLTFETEAFRKYTPDGLALIDKYDELVCLEQEFMGLPENNQGYKNHAYFLAIYDDASYMYATDYYMGYHVSTQSDILDLKKFSTTACWGPAHELGHVHQTRPGLRWIGMTEVTNNIHSLYIQTTWGNTSRLLTDGCYEKAFGTLLKTGKAHNEIDDVWVKLVPFWQLKLYVMDVMGKKDFYKYIYERLRQQPDLDTTEETDGLHQLNFVKLACESAQLDLTEFFEAWGFLTPIDRSVTDYGTTQFTITRQQIEQVKEEIALKNYPKPAHDDIYNMKDDNISDYRVR
;
A
#
# COMPACT_ATOMS: atom_id res chain seq x y z
N MET A 1 -75.20 28.84 -33.71
CA MET A 1 -75.31 28.66 -35.18
C MET A 1 -75.00 27.20 -35.48
N ARG A 2 -76.00 26.50 -36.04
CA ARG A 2 -75.98 25.18 -36.69
C ARG A 2 -75.52 23.97 -35.84
N ASN A 3 -76.43 23.07 -35.44
CA ASN A 3 -77.03 21.98 -36.25
C ASN A 3 -76.05 20.78 -36.35
N LEU A 4 -76.41 19.52 -36.25
CA LEU A 4 -77.65 18.78 -36.53
C LEU A 4 -77.41 17.36 -35.92
N CYS A 5 -78.38 16.73 -35.22
CA CYS A 5 -79.15 15.55 -35.66
C CYS A 5 -78.36 14.22 -35.81
N LEU A 6 -78.88 13.02 -35.55
CA LEU A 6 -80.27 12.54 -35.46
C LEU A 6 -80.26 11.16 -34.78
N PHE A 7 -81.21 10.98 -33.86
CA PHE A 7 -81.81 9.72 -33.35
C PHE A 7 -82.32 8.82 -34.52
N PRO A 8 -82.70 7.53 -34.34
CA PRO A 8 -84.00 7.26 -33.67
C PRO A 8 -84.35 5.83 -33.12
N ILE A 9 -85.41 5.83 -32.27
CA ILE A 9 -86.52 4.84 -32.11
C ILE A 9 -86.15 3.47 -31.49
N LEU A 10 -86.52 3.08 -30.26
CA LEU A 10 -87.77 3.10 -29.47
C LEU A 10 -88.88 2.16 -29.97
N PHE A 11 -89.15 1.04 -29.26
CA PHE A 11 -90.50 0.48 -29.03
C PHE A 11 -90.41 -0.58 -27.91
N LEU A 12 -90.84 -0.31 -26.66
CA LEU A 12 -92.20 -0.41 -26.09
C LEU A 12 -92.80 -1.82 -26.07
N LEU A 13 -93.03 -2.39 -24.88
CA LEU A 13 -94.30 -2.91 -24.33
C LEU A 13 -94.01 -3.64 -22.99
N PHE A 14 -94.45 -3.12 -21.84
CA PHE A 14 -95.66 -3.51 -21.07
C PHE A 14 -95.72 -5.02 -20.77
N THR A 15 -95.88 -5.57 -19.57
CA THR A 15 -96.21 -5.15 -18.19
C THR A 15 -96.32 -6.45 -17.39
N LEU A 16 -95.99 -6.47 -16.09
CA LEU A 16 -96.90 -6.84 -14.97
C LEU A 16 -96.12 -7.24 -13.71
N PHE A 17 -96.70 -6.84 -12.60
CA PHE A 17 -96.17 -6.73 -11.24
C PHE A 17 -95.92 -8.07 -10.54
N ILE A 18 -94.78 -8.15 -9.84
CA ILE A 18 -94.68 -8.76 -8.50
C ILE A 18 -93.95 -7.74 -7.62
N SER A 19 -94.67 -7.18 -6.65
CA SER A 19 -94.11 -6.36 -5.58
C SER A 19 -93.64 -7.31 -4.47
N CYS A 20 -92.33 -7.53 -4.41
CA CYS A 20 -91.65 -7.99 -3.19
C CYS A 20 -91.15 -6.76 -2.43
N LYS A 21 -91.41 -6.73 -1.11
CA LYS A 21 -90.77 -5.81 -0.18
C LYS A 21 -89.26 -5.93 -0.31
N GLY A 22 -88.58 -4.78 -0.38
CA GLY A 22 -87.15 -4.70 -0.61
C GLY A 22 -86.32 -5.45 0.43
N GLU A 23 -85.35 -6.19 -0.07
CA GLU A 23 -84.08 -6.34 0.63
C GLU A 23 -83.20 -5.19 0.14
N GLU A 24 -82.71 -4.39 1.07
CA GLU A 24 -81.68 -3.38 0.80
C GLU A 24 -80.48 -4.10 0.16
N GLU A 25 -80.14 -3.75 -1.09
CA GLU A 25 -78.84 -4.12 -1.66
C GLU A 25 -77.76 -3.47 -0.79
N LEU A 26 -77.11 -4.28 0.05
CA LEU A 26 -75.93 -3.88 0.79
C LEU A 26 -74.89 -3.37 -0.22
N PRO A 27 -74.25 -2.21 0.00
CA PRO A 27 -73.28 -1.68 -0.93
C PRO A 27 -72.12 -2.67 -1.03
N VAL A 28 -71.84 -3.16 -2.25
CA VAL A 28 -70.63 -3.93 -2.54
C VAL A 28 -69.46 -2.97 -2.31
N THR A 29 -68.75 -3.13 -1.19
CA THR A 29 -67.55 -2.34 -0.92
C THR A 29 -66.43 -2.82 -1.85
N THR A 30 -65.85 -1.91 -2.63
CA THR A 30 -64.72 -2.23 -3.52
C THR A 30 -63.59 -2.81 -2.67
N PRO A 31 -63.00 -3.98 -3.01
CA PRO A 31 -61.89 -4.53 -2.26
C PRO A 31 -60.71 -3.53 -2.24
N PHE A 32 -60.03 -3.38 -1.10
CA PHE A 32 -58.88 -2.49 -0.97
C PHE A 32 -57.87 -2.98 0.08
N ILE A 33 -56.61 -2.58 -0.08
CA ILE A 33 -55.56 -2.70 0.95
C ILE A 33 -54.88 -1.34 1.06
N GLU A 34 -54.91 -0.73 2.22
CA GLU A 34 -54.23 0.53 2.53
C GLU A 34 -53.26 0.32 3.69
N ILE A 35 -52.01 0.77 3.52
CA ILE A 35 -50.98 0.66 4.54
C ILE A 35 -50.67 2.06 5.05
N SER A 36 -50.63 2.24 6.37
CA SER A 36 -50.52 3.56 7.01
C SER A 36 -49.28 4.36 6.57
N ASN A 37 -48.19 3.66 6.26
CA ASN A 37 -46.95 4.25 5.74
C ASN A 37 -46.53 3.48 4.48
N GLN A 38 -46.23 4.18 3.39
CA GLN A 38 -45.70 3.56 2.16
C GLN A 38 -44.20 3.28 2.24
N THR A 39 -43.49 3.93 3.17
CA THR A 39 -42.07 3.70 3.44
C THR A 39 -41.86 3.53 4.94
N VAL A 40 -41.10 2.50 5.32
CA VAL A 40 -40.66 2.27 6.71
C VAL A 40 -39.15 2.43 6.75
N GLN A 41 -38.68 3.46 7.45
CA GLN A 41 -37.26 3.74 7.63
C GLN A 41 -36.74 3.06 8.90
N PHE A 42 -35.66 2.31 8.78
CA PHE A 42 -34.91 1.71 9.88
C PHE A 42 -33.55 2.37 10.00
N ALA A 43 -33.11 2.60 11.24
CA ALA A 43 -31.70 2.82 11.51
C ALA A 43 -30.89 1.56 11.14
N ARG A 44 -29.57 1.70 11.09
CA ARG A 44 -28.67 0.66 10.60
C ARG A 44 -28.74 -0.67 11.37
N LEU A 45 -28.95 -0.62 12.68
CA LEU A 45 -28.97 -1.81 13.53
C LEU A 45 -30.24 -2.63 13.36
N ALA A 46 -30.16 -3.93 13.70
CA ALA A 46 -31.32 -4.80 13.71
C ALA A 46 -32.45 -4.24 14.59
N ALA A 47 -33.67 -4.22 14.05
CA ALA A 47 -34.84 -3.66 14.71
C ALA A 47 -36.15 -4.20 14.09
N SER A 48 -37.27 -3.96 14.75
CA SER A 48 -38.61 -4.31 14.27
C SER A 48 -39.56 -3.12 14.40
N GLN A 49 -40.42 -2.94 13.41
CA GLN A 49 -41.46 -1.90 13.38
C GLN A 49 -42.78 -2.48 12.87
N THR A 50 -43.88 -1.79 13.16
CA THR A 50 -45.23 -2.21 12.76
C THR A 50 -45.93 -1.11 11.97
N CYS A 51 -46.67 -1.50 10.93
CA CYS A 51 -47.56 -0.64 10.17
C CYS A 51 -49.01 -1.13 10.31
N LYS A 52 -49.94 -0.19 10.41
CA LYS A 52 -51.37 -0.53 10.40
C LYS A 52 -51.82 -0.75 8.96
N VAL A 53 -52.58 -1.82 8.74
CA VAL A 53 -53.19 -2.14 7.45
C VAL A 53 -54.69 -2.02 7.59
N ASN A 54 -55.29 -1.16 6.77
CA ASN A 54 -56.73 -1.01 6.66
C ASN A 54 -57.20 -1.75 5.40
N THR A 55 -58.18 -2.63 5.52
CA THR A 55 -58.65 -3.47 4.43
C THR A 55 -60.05 -4.01 4.74
N ASN A 56 -60.84 -4.26 3.71
CA ASN A 56 -62.11 -4.99 3.78
C ASN A 56 -61.96 -6.44 3.28
N MET A 57 -60.74 -6.99 3.25
CA MET A 57 -60.44 -8.32 2.74
C MET A 57 -59.90 -9.24 3.83
N ASP A 58 -60.37 -10.49 3.85
CA ASP A 58 -60.02 -11.46 4.90
C ASP A 58 -58.75 -12.29 4.58
N ASP A 59 -58.47 -12.54 3.30
CA ASP A 59 -57.36 -13.39 2.83
C ASP A 59 -56.17 -12.57 2.29
N ILE A 60 -55.44 -11.91 3.19
CA ILE A 60 -54.20 -11.17 2.83
C ILE A 60 -52.95 -12.01 3.09
N LYS A 61 -52.13 -12.17 2.05
CA LYS A 61 -50.79 -12.76 2.10
C LYS A 61 -49.73 -11.67 2.18
N CYS A 62 -48.68 -11.91 2.95
CA CYS A 62 -47.53 -11.01 3.08
C CYS A 62 -46.28 -11.68 2.50
N GLU A 63 -45.62 -10.99 1.58
CA GLU A 63 -44.43 -11.48 0.89
C GLU A 63 -43.34 -10.42 0.89
N VAL A 64 -42.11 -10.80 1.24
CA VAL A 64 -40.93 -9.95 1.01
C VAL A 64 -40.49 -10.16 -0.43
N THR A 65 -40.81 -9.21 -1.30
CA THR A 65 -40.56 -9.31 -2.74
C THR A 65 -39.17 -8.81 -3.14
N SER A 66 -38.49 -8.07 -2.25
CA SER A 66 -37.09 -7.66 -2.38
C SER A 66 -36.43 -7.53 -1.00
N GLY A 67 -35.19 -7.99 -0.87
CA GLY A 67 -34.41 -7.95 0.39
C GLY A 67 -34.70 -9.08 1.37
N ALA A 68 -35.17 -10.25 0.89
CA ALA A 68 -35.53 -11.38 1.74
C ALA A 68 -34.35 -11.99 2.54
N ASP A 69 -33.12 -11.69 2.16
CA ASP A 69 -31.89 -12.07 2.86
C ASP A 69 -31.64 -11.26 4.15
N TRP A 70 -32.26 -10.09 4.29
CA TRP A 70 -32.06 -9.20 5.44
C TRP A 70 -33.34 -8.60 6.06
N CYS A 71 -34.49 -8.75 5.39
CA CYS A 71 -35.80 -8.27 5.83
C CYS A 71 -36.78 -9.44 5.98
N GLN A 72 -37.52 -9.45 7.08
CA GLN A 72 -38.62 -10.38 7.35
C GLN A 72 -39.91 -9.60 7.59
N ALA A 73 -41.03 -10.11 7.11
CA ALA A 73 -42.32 -9.47 7.31
C ALA A 73 -43.43 -10.48 7.54
N SER A 74 -44.37 -10.14 8.41
CA SER A 74 -45.55 -10.94 8.71
C SER A 74 -46.78 -10.06 8.91
N TYR A 75 -47.93 -10.52 8.46
CA TYR A 75 -49.20 -9.82 8.62
C TYR A 75 -50.17 -10.64 9.47
N ALA A 76 -50.71 -10.03 10.53
CA ALA A 76 -51.75 -10.62 11.38
C ALA A 76 -52.54 -9.52 12.09
N ASN A 77 -53.85 -9.74 12.28
CA ASN A 77 -54.73 -8.84 13.03
C ASN A 77 -54.61 -7.35 12.62
N GLU A 78 -54.69 -7.07 11.31
CA GLU A 78 -54.56 -5.71 10.75
C GLU A 78 -53.19 -5.03 10.97
N VAL A 79 -52.18 -5.77 11.41
CA VAL A 79 -50.83 -5.25 11.66
C VAL A 79 -49.82 -5.98 10.77
N LEU A 80 -49.10 -5.18 9.98
CA LEU A 80 -47.89 -5.61 9.28
C LEU A 80 -46.69 -5.39 10.19
N THR A 81 -46.02 -6.47 10.60
CA THR A 81 -44.75 -6.43 11.36
C THR A 81 -43.59 -6.65 10.40
N ILE A 82 -42.59 -5.77 10.46
CA ILE A 82 -41.38 -5.82 9.65
C ILE A 82 -40.18 -5.84 10.58
N ALA A 83 -39.29 -6.81 10.41
CA ALA A 83 -38.03 -6.93 11.12
C ALA A 83 -36.86 -6.94 10.14
N VAL A 84 -35.78 -6.23 10.48
CA VAL A 84 -34.56 -6.15 9.68
C VAL A 84 -33.36 -6.60 10.50
N VAL A 85 -32.38 -7.23 9.87
CA VAL A 85 -31.06 -7.49 10.47
C VAL A 85 -30.16 -6.27 10.34
N SER A 86 -29.06 -6.21 11.11
CA SER A 86 -28.10 -5.10 11.03
C SER A 86 -27.54 -4.95 9.60
N ASN A 87 -27.38 -3.71 9.14
CA ASN A 87 -26.69 -3.40 7.89
C ASN A 87 -25.22 -3.04 8.21
N HIS A 88 -24.30 -3.92 7.84
CA HIS A 88 -22.86 -3.68 8.06
C HIS A 88 -22.19 -2.98 6.86
N ALA A 89 -22.90 -2.81 5.74
CA ALA A 89 -22.38 -2.11 4.57
C ALA A 89 -22.32 -0.59 4.81
N TYR A 90 -21.45 0.08 4.04
CA TYR A 90 -21.38 1.55 4.05
C TYR A 90 -22.69 2.18 3.58
N GLN A 91 -23.26 1.64 2.49
CA GLN A 91 -24.43 2.19 1.83
C GLN A 91 -25.74 1.77 2.51
N SER A 92 -26.73 2.66 2.48
CA SER A 92 -28.11 2.33 2.81
C SER A 92 -28.67 1.32 1.80
N ARG A 93 -29.62 0.49 2.24
CA ARG A 93 -30.26 -0.53 1.41
C ARG A 93 -31.78 -0.39 1.43
N THR A 94 -32.42 -0.88 0.37
CA THR A 94 -33.89 -0.89 0.25
C THR A 94 -34.42 -2.26 -0.11
N GLY A 95 -35.60 -2.56 0.39
CA GLY A 95 -36.36 -3.79 0.17
C GLY A 95 -37.83 -3.48 -0.05
N THR A 96 -38.62 -4.50 -0.33
CA THR A 96 -40.05 -4.33 -0.60
C THR A 96 -40.85 -5.46 0.02
N VAL A 97 -41.91 -5.07 0.73
CA VAL A 97 -42.92 -5.98 1.27
C VAL A 97 -44.21 -5.75 0.50
N THR A 98 -44.82 -6.82 0.02
CA THR A 98 -46.07 -6.79 -0.73
C THR A 98 -47.15 -7.54 0.04
N LEU A 99 -48.27 -6.87 0.28
CA LEU A 99 -49.52 -7.48 0.72
C LEU A 99 -50.38 -7.79 -0.50
N VAL A 100 -50.87 -9.02 -0.58
CA VAL A 100 -51.67 -9.52 -1.71
C VAL A 100 -52.97 -10.09 -1.18
N GLY A 101 -54.11 -9.64 -1.71
CA GLY A 101 -55.36 -10.36 -1.54
C GLY A 101 -56.25 -10.25 -2.78
N GLY A 102 -56.66 -11.41 -3.30
CA GLY A 102 -57.18 -11.51 -4.66
C GLY A 102 -56.21 -10.93 -5.69
N ASP A 103 -56.71 -10.05 -6.55
CA ASP A 103 -55.93 -9.34 -7.58
C ASP A 103 -55.32 -8.01 -7.07
N ILE A 104 -55.61 -7.62 -5.82
CA ILE A 104 -55.14 -6.36 -5.24
C ILE A 104 -53.79 -6.56 -4.56
N LYS A 105 -52.88 -5.63 -4.83
CA LYS A 105 -51.55 -5.57 -4.22
C LYS A 105 -51.32 -4.20 -3.59
N ALA A 106 -50.79 -4.20 -2.38
CA ALA A 106 -50.25 -3.01 -1.74
C ALA A 106 -48.79 -3.26 -1.37
N THR A 107 -47.93 -2.29 -1.62
CA THR A 107 -46.48 -2.41 -1.39
C THR A 107 -46.02 -1.41 -0.34
N VAL A 108 -45.07 -1.85 0.48
CA VAL A 108 -44.30 -1.02 1.40
C VAL A 108 -42.83 -1.11 1.03
N THR A 109 -42.19 0.05 0.90
CA THR A 109 -40.75 0.16 0.74
C THR A 109 -40.10 0.11 2.12
N ILE A 110 -39.13 -0.79 2.29
CA ILE A 110 -38.30 -0.85 3.49
C ILE A 110 -37.00 -0.16 3.16
N ALA A 111 -36.62 0.85 3.92
CA ALA A 111 -35.34 1.51 3.79
C ALA A 111 -34.56 1.34 5.10
N GLN A 112 -33.28 0.99 4.99
CA GLN A 112 -32.40 0.82 6.15
C GLN A 112 -31.09 1.55 5.92
N ASP A 113 -30.68 2.34 6.91
CA ASP A 113 -29.44 3.08 6.86
C ASP A 113 -28.18 2.19 6.78
N GLY A 114 -27.14 2.70 6.14
CA GLY A 114 -25.79 2.10 6.13
C GLY A 114 -24.85 2.78 7.11
N LYS A 115 -23.63 2.27 7.27
CA LYS A 115 -22.61 2.87 8.16
C LYS A 115 -22.32 4.32 7.81
N GLY A 116 -22.45 4.71 6.53
CA GLY A 116 -22.22 6.09 6.09
C GLY A 116 -23.25 7.10 6.64
N SER A 117 -24.48 6.68 6.96
CA SER A 117 -25.57 7.59 7.33
C SER A 117 -25.31 8.36 8.63
N SER A 118 -24.59 7.77 9.59
CA SER A 118 -24.32 8.36 10.91
C SER A 118 -23.00 9.13 10.99
N ILE A 119 -22.10 9.00 9.99
CA ILE A 119 -20.77 9.66 9.98
C ILE A 119 -20.88 11.19 10.00
N GLY A 120 -21.95 11.75 9.45
CA GLY A 120 -22.21 13.20 9.51
C GLY A 120 -22.33 13.76 10.93
N GLN A 121 -22.55 12.91 11.94
CA GLN A 121 -22.55 13.31 13.36
C GLN A 121 -21.17 13.28 14.01
N VAL A 122 -20.14 12.84 13.29
CA VAL A 122 -18.74 13.06 13.66
C VAL A 122 -18.30 14.35 12.98
N SER A 123 -17.87 15.31 13.80
CA SER A 123 -17.45 16.62 13.31
C SER A 123 -15.96 16.60 12.97
N ASP A 124 -15.61 17.35 11.93
CA ASP A 124 -14.21 17.60 11.58
C ASP A 124 -13.55 18.50 12.63
N ASP A 125 -12.24 18.35 12.77
CA ASP A 125 -11.43 19.29 13.55
C ASP A 125 -11.43 20.67 12.89
N LEU A 126 -11.35 21.70 13.72
CA LEU A 126 -11.49 23.09 13.29
C LEU A 126 -10.15 23.60 12.75
N LYS A 127 -10.08 23.85 11.42
CA LYS A 127 -8.92 24.51 10.80
C LYS A 127 -8.79 25.93 11.35
N ILE A 128 -7.58 26.30 11.73
CA ILE A 128 -7.19 27.61 12.22
C ILE A 128 -6.47 28.33 11.10
N GLU A 129 -7.03 29.44 10.65
CA GLU A 129 -6.42 30.28 9.62
C GLU A 129 -5.31 31.15 10.21
N ALA A 130 -4.10 31.06 9.65
CA ALA A 130 -3.04 32.00 9.95
C ALA A 130 -3.37 33.37 9.33
N THR A 131 -3.20 34.45 10.08
CA THR A 131 -3.51 35.80 9.60
C THR A 131 -2.43 36.34 8.65
N SER A 132 -1.19 35.87 8.79
CA SER A 132 -0.09 36.15 7.87
C SER A 132 1.05 35.15 8.05
N ALA A 133 1.91 35.03 7.03
CA ALA A 133 3.14 34.26 7.11
C ALA A 133 4.34 35.08 6.59
N LYS A 134 5.55 34.74 7.04
CA LYS A 134 6.82 35.32 6.57
C LYS A 134 7.90 34.25 6.44
N SER A 135 8.60 34.21 5.32
CA SER A 135 9.81 33.40 5.15
C SER A 135 11.09 34.24 5.27
N SER A 136 12.23 33.61 5.60
CA SER A 136 13.54 34.28 5.54
C SER A 136 14.03 34.50 4.10
N SER A 137 13.67 33.58 3.20
CA SER A 137 13.97 33.63 1.78
C SER A 137 12.89 32.84 1.00
N CYS A 138 12.76 33.11 -0.28
CA CYS A 138 11.89 32.35 -1.19
C CYS A 138 12.43 32.42 -2.62
N GLN A 139 12.07 31.43 -3.41
CA GLN A 139 12.18 31.49 -4.85
C GLN A 139 11.07 32.42 -5.41
N PRO A 140 11.39 33.37 -6.30
CA PRO A 140 10.37 34.23 -6.92
C PRO A 140 9.27 33.41 -7.60
N GLY A 141 8.00 33.67 -7.26
CA GLY A 141 6.81 32.93 -7.71
C GLY A 141 6.42 31.73 -6.83
N GLU A 142 7.25 31.39 -5.83
CA GLU A 142 7.02 30.30 -4.87
C GLU A 142 7.14 30.84 -3.43
N GLU A 143 6.42 31.95 -3.17
CA GLU A 143 6.40 32.65 -1.89
C GLU A 143 5.65 31.88 -0.78
N ILE A 144 5.78 32.33 0.47
CA ILE A 144 5.22 31.61 1.64
C ILE A 144 3.68 31.63 1.66
N GLU A 145 3.07 32.60 1.01
CA GLU A 145 1.61 32.73 0.88
C GLU A 145 0.98 31.51 0.19
N ASN A 146 1.72 30.85 -0.71
CA ASN A 146 1.30 29.59 -1.32
C ASN A 146 1.06 28.48 -0.28
N THR A 147 1.67 28.58 0.91
CA THR A 147 1.44 27.59 1.99
C THR A 147 0.11 27.78 2.73
N LEU A 148 -0.65 28.83 2.42
CA LEU A 148 -1.90 29.21 3.09
C LEU A 148 -3.07 29.39 2.11
N ASP A 149 -2.90 29.05 0.83
CA ASP A 149 -3.89 29.34 -0.22
C ASP A 149 -4.96 28.25 -0.39
N GLY A 150 -4.87 27.15 0.38
CA GLY A 150 -5.79 26.02 0.30
C GLY A 150 -5.54 25.09 -0.89
N SER A 151 -4.39 25.20 -1.55
CA SER A 151 -4.04 24.42 -2.74
C SER A 151 -2.75 23.62 -2.54
N LEU A 152 -2.86 22.30 -2.63
CA LEU A 152 -1.69 21.41 -2.64
C LEU A 152 -0.86 21.48 -3.93
N ASN A 153 -1.33 22.20 -4.96
CA ASN A 153 -0.68 22.31 -6.27
C ASN A 153 0.30 23.49 -6.38
N THR A 154 0.21 24.43 -5.44
CA THR A 154 1.10 25.57 -5.28
C THR A 154 2.10 25.24 -4.19
N ILE A 155 3.31 25.82 -4.26
CA ILE A 155 4.35 25.55 -3.27
C ILE A 155 5.06 26.84 -2.86
N PHE A 156 5.46 26.88 -1.59
CA PHE A 156 6.66 27.59 -1.19
C PHE A 156 7.89 26.78 -1.59
N HIS A 157 8.93 27.46 -2.07
CA HIS A 157 10.25 26.86 -2.26
C HIS A 157 11.35 27.86 -1.87
N SER A 158 12.44 27.35 -1.29
CA SER A 158 13.65 28.14 -1.05
C SER A 158 14.35 28.50 -2.37
N PRO A 159 15.22 29.53 -2.43
CA PRO A 159 15.94 29.87 -3.66
C PRO A 159 16.69 28.68 -4.30
N TRP A 160 16.70 28.60 -5.64
CA TRP A 160 17.44 27.56 -6.37
C TRP A 160 18.96 27.71 -6.32
N VAL A 161 19.48 28.92 -6.08
CA VAL A 161 20.93 29.26 -6.10
C VAL A 161 21.45 29.48 -4.68
N ALA A 162 22.64 28.91 -4.40
CA ALA A 162 23.00 28.31 -3.11
C ALA A 162 23.98 29.07 -2.21
N ASP A 163 24.01 30.40 -2.23
CA ASP A 163 24.82 31.11 -1.23
C ASP A 163 24.01 31.30 0.06
N GLU A 164 24.09 30.29 0.93
CA GLU A 164 23.77 30.32 2.37
C GLU A 164 22.32 30.66 2.79
N TYR A 165 21.31 30.15 2.08
CA TYR A 165 19.90 30.36 2.50
C TYR A 165 19.41 29.41 3.60
N MET A 166 20.10 28.29 3.85
CA MET A 166 19.77 27.37 4.95
C MET A 166 20.43 27.83 6.26
N PRO A 167 19.72 27.84 7.39
CA PRO A 167 18.35 27.36 7.56
C PRO A 167 17.29 28.35 7.03
N VAL A 168 16.22 27.81 6.44
CA VAL A 168 15.04 28.59 6.04
C VAL A 168 14.10 28.71 7.22
N THR A 169 13.60 29.92 7.51
CA THR A 169 12.61 30.12 8.56
C THR A 169 11.25 30.44 7.97
N LEU A 170 10.19 29.79 8.47
CA LEU A 170 8.80 30.06 8.10
C LEU A 170 8.03 30.43 9.37
N ALA A 171 7.52 31.66 9.46
CA ALA A 171 6.82 32.17 10.63
C ALA A 171 5.36 32.49 10.29
N TYR A 172 4.44 31.76 10.92
CA TYR A 172 2.99 31.90 10.79
C TYR A 172 2.44 32.64 12.00
N HIS A 173 1.59 33.63 11.77
CA HIS A 173 1.03 34.50 12.81
C HIS A 173 -0.47 34.28 12.96
N PHE A 174 -0.96 34.45 14.18
CA PHE A 174 -2.35 34.17 14.53
C PHE A 174 -2.94 35.30 15.37
N GLU A 175 -4.22 35.58 15.15
CA GLU A 175 -5.00 36.49 15.99
C GLU A 175 -6.24 35.77 16.51
N LYS A 176 -6.56 35.98 17.79
CA LYS A 176 -7.79 35.47 18.42
C LYS A 176 -7.95 33.94 18.38
N VAL A 177 -6.85 33.20 18.32
CA VAL A 177 -6.87 31.74 18.48
C VAL A 177 -6.85 31.42 19.96
N GLU A 178 -7.88 30.78 20.48
CA GLU A 178 -7.92 30.40 21.90
C GLU A 178 -7.03 29.18 22.19
N ARG A 179 -7.02 28.22 21.26
CA ARG A 179 -6.38 26.92 21.43
C ARG A 179 -5.95 26.35 20.08
N MET A 180 -4.80 25.67 20.07
CA MET A 180 -4.28 24.90 18.94
C MET A 180 -3.75 23.55 19.44
N ASP A 181 -4.22 22.46 18.84
CA ASP A 181 -3.91 21.10 19.28
C ASP A 181 -2.86 20.42 18.40
N TYR A 182 -2.80 20.74 17.11
CA TYR A 182 -1.76 20.22 16.21
C TYR A 182 -1.62 21.07 14.95
N LEU A 183 -0.55 20.80 14.20
CA LEU A 183 -0.32 21.30 12.85
C LEU A 183 0.00 20.18 11.86
N VAL A 184 -0.17 20.45 10.57
CA VAL A 184 0.12 19.53 9.47
C VAL A 184 0.98 20.26 8.43
N TYR A 185 2.13 19.67 8.13
CA TYR A 185 2.98 20.05 7.01
C TYR A 185 2.67 19.14 5.82
N HIS A 186 2.32 19.74 4.67
CA HIS A 186 2.17 19.03 3.40
C HIS A 186 3.38 19.27 2.50
N PRO A 187 4.14 18.22 2.14
CA PRO A 187 5.21 18.32 1.15
C PRO A 187 4.63 18.55 -0.25
N ARG A 188 5.51 18.89 -1.21
CA ARG A 188 5.13 19.08 -2.61
C ARG A 188 4.46 17.82 -3.18
N THR A 189 3.44 18.00 -4.03
CA THR A 189 2.64 16.91 -4.59
C THR A 189 2.88 16.65 -6.08
N ASP A 190 3.74 17.43 -6.73
CA ASP A 190 4.05 17.40 -8.17
C ASP A 190 4.98 16.24 -8.60
N GLY A 191 5.21 15.27 -7.72
CA GLY A 191 6.11 14.13 -7.96
C GLY A 191 7.59 14.42 -7.70
N GLY A 192 7.96 15.68 -7.43
CA GLY A 192 9.29 16.03 -6.95
C GLY A 192 9.48 15.70 -5.46
N MET A 193 10.74 15.59 -5.01
CA MET A 193 11.08 15.48 -3.58
C MET A 193 11.95 16.64 -3.09
N ASN A 194 12.47 17.48 -3.99
CA ASN A 194 13.33 18.60 -3.61
C ASN A 194 12.59 19.56 -2.69
N GLY A 195 13.21 19.87 -1.56
CA GLY A 195 12.68 20.75 -0.54
C GLY A 195 11.90 20.05 0.57
N ASN A 196 11.53 18.78 0.45
CA ASN A 196 10.81 18.09 1.51
C ASN A 196 11.62 18.15 2.82
N PHE A 197 10.98 18.65 3.89
CA PHE A 197 11.67 18.96 5.13
C PHE A 197 12.31 17.72 5.74
N ARG A 198 13.52 17.89 6.27
CA ARG A 198 14.20 16.91 7.12
C ARG A 198 14.27 17.49 8.52
N GLU A 199 15.46 17.80 9.01
CA GLU A 199 15.68 18.32 10.36
C GLU A 199 15.13 19.75 10.47
N LEU A 200 14.36 20.02 11.51
CA LEU A 200 13.82 21.34 11.81
C LEU A 200 13.69 21.57 13.31
N GLU A 201 13.68 22.84 13.70
CA GLU A 201 13.28 23.30 15.03
C GLU A 201 11.94 24.03 14.91
N LEU A 202 11.02 23.73 15.82
CA LEU A 202 9.74 24.44 15.95
C LEU A 202 9.82 25.39 17.15
N TYR A 203 9.49 26.66 16.92
CA TYR A 203 9.38 27.68 17.93
C TYR A 203 7.94 28.17 18.04
N VAL A 204 7.50 28.47 19.26
CA VAL A 204 6.13 28.90 19.57
C VAL A 204 6.17 30.17 20.40
N ALA A 205 5.32 31.14 20.05
CA ALA A 205 4.97 32.28 20.91
C ALA A 205 3.47 32.24 21.22
N THR A 206 3.12 32.69 22.43
CA THR A 206 1.73 32.82 22.90
C THR A 206 1.47 34.24 23.38
N ALA A 207 0.21 34.54 23.72
CA ALA A 207 -0.13 35.82 24.33
C ALA A 207 0.55 36.04 25.70
N GLU A 208 0.81 34.95 26.45
CA GLU A 208 1.51 35.01 27.74
C GLU A 208 3.03 35.06 27.56
N GLU A 209 3.55 34.33 26.57
CA GLU A 209 4.97 34.29 26.23
C GLU A 209 5.20 34.77 24.78
N PRO A 210 5.28 36.10 24.57
CA PRO A 210 5.28 36.67 23.21
C PRO A 210 6.60 36.48 22.45
N GLU A 211 7.67 36.11 23.13
CA GLU A 211 8.95 35.79 22.50
C GLU A 211 8.97 34.32 22.07
N PRO A 212 9.21 33.99 20.79
CA PRO A 212 9.20 32.60 20.32
C PRO A 212 10.25 31.74 21.05
N LYS A 213 9.78 30.71 21.75
CA LYS A 213 10.63 29.73 22.45
C LYS A 213 10.67 28.42 21.70
N LEU A 214 11.80 27.72 21.77
CA LEU A 214 11.94 26.39 21.19
C LEU A 214 10.91 25.46 21.83
N TYR A 215 10.01 24.94 21.01
CA TYR A 215 9.03 23.93 21.39
C TYR A 215 9.62 22.52 21.26
N GLY A 216 10.30 22.25 20.14
CA GLY A 216 10.90 20.95 19.89
C GLY A 216 11.72 20.88 18.60
N THR A 217 12.42 19.78 18.42
CA THR A 217 13.21 19.46 17.22
C THR A 217 12.64 18.21 16.56
N TYR A 218 12.52 18.23 15.23
CA TYR A 218 11.85 17.19 14.45
C TYR A 218 12.68 16.82 13.23
N ASP A 219 12.51 15.61 12.70
CA ASP A 219 13.00 15.19 11.40
C ASP A 219 11.86 14.56 10.59
N PHE A 220 11.40 15.26 9.55
CA PHE A 220 10.37 14.78 8.64
C PHE A 220 10.92 13.86 7.53
N GLN A 221 12.22 13.55 7.58
CA GLN A 221 12.94 12.57 6.74
C GLN A 221 12.91 12.87 5.23
N GLY A 222 12.39 14.02 4.82
CA GLY A 222 12.19 14.35 3.42
C GLY A 222 11.09 13.51 2.77
N SER A 223 10.13 13.06 3.58
CA SER A 223 8.99 12.26 3.14
C SER A 223 8.12 13.03 2.13
N SER A 224 7.57 12.33 1.15
CA SER A 224 6.51 12.84 0.27
C SER A 224 5.11 12.68 0.87
N VAL A 225 5.04 12.26 2.14
CA VAL A 225 3.81 12.15 2.92
C VAL A 225 3.75 13.29 3.95
N ALA A 226 2.55 13.84 4.15
CA ALA A 226 2.29 14.87 5.14
C ALA A 226 2.76 14.46 6.55
N SER A 227 3.29 15.42 7.31
CA SER A 227 3.79 15.23 8.68
C SER A 227 2.97 16.06 9.66
N THR A 228 2.81 15.56 10.89
CA THR A 228 2.04 16.23 11.94
C THR A 228 2.94 16.60 13.10
N ILE A 229 2.63 17.69 13.78
CA ILE A 229 3.18 17.97 15.12
C ILE A 229 2.00 18.22 16.03
N SER A 230 1.85 17.36 17.03
CA SER A 230 0.83 17.51 18.07
C SER A 230 1.39 18.29 19.26
N PHE A 231 0.56 19.16 19.82
CA PHE A 231 0.88 19.95 21.00
C PHE A 231 0.31 19.26 22.24
N SER A 232 1.19 18.80 23.14
CA SER A 232 0.80 18.19 24.41
C SER A 232 1.52 18.88 25.58
N PRO A 233 0.82 19.66 26.43
CA PRO A 233 -0.59 20.07 26.27
C PRO A 233 -0.80 20.96 25.04
N ALA A 234 -2.06 21.13 24.65
CA ALA A 234 -2.45 22.04 23.57
C ALA A 234 -1.98 23.47 23.85
N LEU A 235 -1.59 24.20 22.81
CA LEU A 235 -1.18 25.58 22.95
C LEU A 235 -2.38 26.45 23.31
N VAL A 236 -2.22 27.31 24.30
CA VAL A 236 -3.22 28.28 24.73
C VAL A 236 -2.83 29.64 24.19
N SER A 237 -3.76 30.31 23.49
CA SER A 237 -3.55 31.63 22.90
C SER A 237 -2.27 31.77 22.07
N PRO A 238 -1.96 30.87 21.10
CA PRO A 238 -0.78 30.99 20.26
C PRO A 238 -0.86 32.24 19.38
N THR A 239 0.26 32.94 19.25
CA THR A 239 0.39 34.16 18.44
C THR A 239 1.35 33.97 17.27
N GLN A 240 2.31 33.04 17.40
CA GLN A 240 3.23 32.68 16.32
C GLN A 240 3.66 31.22 16.41
N ILE A 241 3.73 30.56 15.24
CA ILE A 241 4.44 29.30 15.03
C ILE A 241 5.56 29.54 14.03
N LYS A 242 6.81 29.27 14.43
CA LYS A 242 8.00 29.49 13.59
C LYS A 242 8.77 28.19 13.39
N PHE A 243 8.89 27.78 12.15
CA PHE A 243 9.78 26.70 11.71
C PHE A 243 11.16 27.28 11.42
N VAL A 244 12.20 26.55 11.81
CA VAL A 244 13.59 26.74 11.38
C VAL A 244 14.03 25.44 10.73
N VAL A 245 13.90 25.35 9.41
CA VAL A 245 14.24 24.17 8.61
C VAL A 245 15.75 24.12 8.43
N LYS A 246 16.40 23.17 9.09
CA LYS A 246 17.87 22.98 9.08
C LYS A 246 18.34 22.25 7.84
N SER A 247 17.55 21.29 7.36
CA SER A 247 17.86 20.51 6.16
C SER A 247 16.58 20.05 5.45
N GLY A 248 16.68 19.78 4.15
CA GLY A 248 15.63 19.20 3.32
C GLY A 248 16.21 18.42 2.14
N LYS A 249 15.39 17.65 1.43
CA LYS A 249 15.82 16.85 0.27
C LYS A 249 16.38 17.77 -0.83
N GLY A 250 17.50 17.38 -1.42
CA GLY A 250 18.23 18.18 -2.39
C GLY A 250 18.93 19.42 -1.82
N GLY A 251 18.90 19.63 -0.49
CA GLY A 251 19.46 20.83 0.16
C GLY A 251 18.51 22.03 0.22
N TYR A 252 17.26 21.87 -0.24
CA TYR A 252 16.25 22.92 -0.31
C TYR A 252 15.21 22.81 0.82
N ALA A 253 14.30 23.78 0.92
CA ALA A 253 13.08 23.70 1.72
C ALA A 253 11.85 24.02 0.85
N SER A 254 10.83 23.17 0.86
CA SER A 254 9.56 23.36 0.15
C SER A 254 8.36 22.94 0.99
N CYS A 255 7.23 23.59 0.76
CA CYS A 255 5.98 23.32 1.46
C CYS A 255 4.82 23.59 0.51
N SER A 256 3.95 22.61 0.27
CA SER A 256 2.70 22.84 -0.45
C SER A 256 1.73 23.61 0.43
N GLU A 257 1.48 23.11 1.64
CA GLU A 257 0.51 23.71 2.54
C GLU A 257 0.91 23.49 4.01
N MET A 258 0.65 24.49 4.85
CA MET A 258 0.84 24.42 6.29
C MET A 258 -0.48 24.69 6.98
N GLU A 259 -1.03 23.68 7.64
CA GLU A 259 -2.34 23.74 8.27
C GLU A 259 -2.23 23.66 9.79
N PHE A 260 -3.15 24.32 10.49
CA PHE A 260 -3.19 24.38 11.95
C PHE A 260 -4.60 24.02 12.42
N TYR A 261 -4.72 23.29 13.52
CA TYR A 261 -6.01 22.73 13.93
C TYR A 261 -6.26 22.82 15.43
N ARG A 262 -7.53 23.01 15.77
CA ARG A 262 -8.11 22.77 17.09
C ARG A 262 -9.01 21.54 17.02
N LYS A 263 -8.87 20.64 17.99
CA LYS A 263 -9.79 19.51 18.14
C LYS A 263 -11.21 20.01 18.38
N ASN A 264 -12.18 19.45 17.68
CA ASN A 264 -13.56 19.92 17.79
C ASN A 264 -14.14 19.63 19.18
N PRO A 265 -14.49 20.65 20.00
CA PRO A 265 -15.03 20.42 21.34
C PRO A 265 -16.46 19.86 21.33
N ASP A 266 -17.17 19.97 20.20
CA ASP A 266 -18.55 19.48 20.04
C ASP A 266 -18.59 17.99 19.63
N ASN A 267 -17.43 17.37 19.38
CA ASN A 267 -17.36 15.94 19.17
C ASN A 267 -17.74 15.16 20.43
N PHE A 268 -18.25 13.95 20.22
CA PHE A 268 -18.64 13.05 21.30
C PHE A 268 -17.47 12.79 22.25
N ASP A 269 -17.72 12.92 23.56
CA ASP A 269 -16.75 12.49 24.57
C ASP A 269 -16.74 10.97 24.65
N TYR A 270 -15.77 10.35 23.98
CA TYR A 270 -15.61 8.90 23.98
C TYR A 270 -15.47 8.32 25.40
N ALA A 271 -15.04 9.11 26.39
CA ALA A 271 -14.94 8.66 27.77
C ALA A 271 -16.32 8.41 28.41
N GLU A 272 -17.44 8.78 27.80
CA GLU A 272 -18.76 8.39 28.28
C GLU A 272 -18.99 6.88 28.18
N LEU A 273 -18.50 6.23 27.12
CA LEU A 273 -18.79 4.81 26.83
C LEU A 273 -17.55 3.91 26.76
N PHE A 274 -16.40 4.45 26.33
CA PHE A 274 -15.26 3.65 25.90
C PHE A 274 -14.06 3.77 26.84
N THR A 275 -13.20 2.76 26.86
CA THR A 275 -12.02 2.71 27.74
C THR A 275 -10.94 3.72 27.37
N ASP A 276 -10.81 4.03 26.08
CA ASP A 276 -9.78 4.90 25.51
C ASP A 276 -10.24 5.49 24.16
N ALA A 277 -9.39 6.36 23.59
CA ALA A 277 -9.67 7.11 22.37
C ALA A 277 -9.90 6.25 21.11
N THR A 278 -9.49 4.98 21.11
CA THR A 278 -9.75 4.06 19.99
C THR A 278 -11.21 3.61 19.91
N CYS A 279 -11.99 3.81 20.97
CA CYS A 279 -13.38 3.37 21.09
C CYS A 279 -13.57 1.89 20.70
N SER A 280 -12.58 1.05 20.97
CA SER A 280 -12.58 -0.37 20.58
C SER A 280 -13.16 -1.29 21.67
N GLU A 281 -13.29 -0.78 22.90
CA GLU A 281 -13.75 -1.51 24.08
C GLU A 281 -14.63 -0.60 24.95
N LEU A 282 -15.72 -1.17 25.49
CA LEU A 282 -16.65 -0.47 26.37
C LEU A 282 -16.13 -0.46 27.80
N LYS A 283 -16.43 0.62 28.53
CA LYS A 283 -16.22 0.68 29.98
C LYS A 283 -17.06 -0.38 30.69
N LYS A 284 -16.54 -0.87 31.81
CA LYS A 284 -17.26 -1.80 32.67
C LYS A 284 -18.59 -1.18 33.15
N GLY A 285 -19.69 -1.91 32.95
CA GLY A 285 -21.03 -1.49 33.38
C GLY A 285 -21.85 -0.74 32.32
N VAL A 286 -21.28 -0.46 31.14
CA VAL A 286 -22.05 0.05 29.99
C VAL A 286 -22.95 -1.08 29.47
N ASP A 287 -24.26 -0.80 29.41
CA ASP A 287 -25.30 -1.72 28.95
C ASP A 287 -26.15 -1.09 27.83
N GLU A 288 -27.13 -1.84 27.30
CA GLU A 288 -28.00 -1.33 26.23
C GLU A 288 -28.76 -0.06 26.64
N THR A 289 -29.17 0.05 27.89
CA THR A 289 -29.89 1.23 28.42
C THR A 289 -29.02 2.48 28.33
N THR A 290 -27.77 2.36 28.77
CA THR A 290 -26.77 3.44 28.72
C THR A 290 -26.48 3.85 27.28
N ILE A 291 -26.26 2.87 26.39
CA ILE A 291 -25.98 3.12 24.97
C ILE A 291 -27.17 3.79 24.28
N ASN A 292 -28.39 3.35 24.55
CA ASN A 292 -29.59 3.90 23.91
C ASN A 292 -29.85 5.37 24.27
N ALA A 293 -29.35 5.85 25.42
CA ALA A 293 -29.45 7.24 25.86
C ALA A 293 -28.49 8.20 25.14
N VAL A 294 -27.47 7.70 24.45
CA VAL A 294 -26.48 8.50 23.71
C VAL A 294 -27.16 9.22 22.56
N GLU A 295 -26.93 10.52 22.37
CA GLU A 295 -27.54 11.26 21.26
C GLU A 295 -26.80 11.02 19.94
N ASN A 296 -25.46 10.91 20.00
CA ASN A 296 -24.64 10.66 18.83
C ASN A 296 -24.86 9.24 18.29
N GLN A 297 -25.54 9.15 17.16
CA GLN A 297 -25.95 7.91 16.53
C GLN A 297 -24.73 7.07 16.08
N PHE A 298 -23.64 7.69 15.64
CA PHE A 298 -22.44 6.97 15.23
C PHE A 298 -21.83 6.19 16.40
N PHE A 299 -21.59 6.88 17.53
CA PHE A 299 -21.00 6.24 18.71
C PHE A 299 -21.96 5.29 19.42
N LYS A 300 -23.27 5.57 19.39
CA LYS A 300 -24.31 4.62 19.83
C LYS A 300 -24.23 3.31 19.04
N GLU A 301 -24.19 3.40 17.72
CA GLU A 301 -24.13 2.23 16.85
C GLU A 301 -22.84 1.43 17.04
N LEU A 302 -21.69 2.12 17.12
CA LEU A 302 -20.40 1.50 17.39
C LEU A 302 -20.41 0.76 18.74
N ALA A 303 -20.88 1.42 19.80
CA ALA A 303 -20.98 0.83 21.13
C ALA A 303 -21.89 -0.40 21.14
N MET A 304 -23.03 -0.34 20.42
CA MET A 304 -23.97 -1.45 20.35
C MET A 304 -23.41 -2.66 19.59
N GLU A 305 -22.69 -2.43 18.47
CA GLU A 305 -21.99 -3.51 17.75
C GLU A 305 -20.95 -4.19 18.64
N ILE A 306 -20.21 -3.42 19.44
CA ILE A 306 -19.22 -3.96 20.40
C ILE A 306 -19.91 -4.74 21.51
N LEU A 307 -20.99 -4.21 22.09
CA LEU A 307 -21.74 -4.88 23.17
C LEU A 307 -22.31 -6.24 22.72
N LYS A 308 -22.83 -6.30 21.48
CA LYS A 308 -23.43 -7.51 20.90
C LYS A 308 -22.41 -8.50 20.33
N GLY A 309 -21.14 -8.12 20.24
CA GLY A 309 -20.10 -8.95 19.62
C GLY A 309 -20.20 -9.02 18.09
N GLU A 310 -20.91 -8.08 17.46
CA GLU A 310 -21.08 -7.97 16.00
C GLU A 310 -19.97 -7.14 15.34
N TYR A 311 -19.15 -6.45 16.13
CA TYR A 311 -18.07 -5.61 15.61
C TYR A 311 -16.87 -6.43 15.10
N GLU A 312 -16.51 -6.27 13.83
CA GLU A 312 -15.41 -6.99 13.16
C GLU A 312 -14.01 -6.53 13.62
N LYS A 313 -13.66 -6.83 14.87
CA LYS A 313 -12.42 -6.38 15.52
C LYS A 313 -11.15 -6.85 14.82
N GLU A 314 -11.16 -8.03 14.19
CA GLU A 314 -9.99 -8.66 13.53
C GLU A 314 -9.25 -7.68 12.59
N PHE A 315 -10.00 -6.88 11.81
CA PHE A 315 -9.43 -5.91 10.87
C PHE A 315 -9.63 -4.46 11.28
N ARG A 316 -10.74 -4.16 11.97
CA ARG A 316 -11.05 -2.77 12.38
C ARG A 316 -10.12 -2.28 13.47
N VAL A 317 -9.75 -3.13 14.43
CA VAL A 317 -8.95 -2.75 15.60
C VAL A 317 -7.61 -3.48 15.55
N GLN A 318 -6.54 -2.76 15.29
CA GLN A 318 -5.20 -3.35 15.21
C GLN A 318 -4.16 -2.47 15.91
N SER A 319 -3.09 -3.11 16.37
CA SER A 319 -1.88 -2.43 16.85
C SER A 319 -0.82 -2.49 15.75
N TYR A 320 -0.54 -1.34 15.15
CA TYR A 320 0.40 -1.22 14.03
C TYR A 320 1.80 -0.91 14.58
N LYS A 321 2.77 -1.78 14.31
CA LYS A 321 4.17 -1.56 14.70
C LYS A 321 4.83 -0.56 13.75
N SER A 322 5.88 0.10 14.22
CA SER A 322 6.73 0.92 13.36
C SER A 322 7.64 0.03 12.51
N TRP A 323 7.94 0.52 11.30
CA TRP A 323 8.89 -0.09 10.38
C TRP A 323 10.02 0.89 10.08
N GLN A 324 11.20 0.36 9.76
CA GLN A 324 12.28 1.24 9.29
C GLN A 324 11.91 1.75 7.91
N HIS A 325 12.16 3.02 7.60
CA HIS A 325 11.94 3.52 6.24
C HIS A 325 12.88 2.77 5.25
N PRO A 326 12.36 2.20 4.14
CA PRO A 326 13.13 1.32 3.25
C PRO A 326 14.33 1.99 2.56
N ASP A 327 14.34 3.32 2.41
CA ASP A 327 15.51 4.10 1.94
C ASP A 327 16.78 3.82 2.76
N ILE A 328 16.64 3.59 4.07
CA ILE A 328 17.78 3.43 4.98
C ILE A 328 18.54 2.12 4.67
N PRO A 329 17.90 0.93 4.70
CA PRO A 329 18.58 -0.30 4.31
C PRO A 329 18.95 -0.30 2.83
N ALA A 330 18.16 0.31 1.93
CA ALA A 330 18.51 0.40 0.51
C ALA A 330 19.83 1.14 0.28
N LYS A 331 20.00 2.32 0.89
CA LYS A 331 21.26 3.07 0.84
C LYS A 331 22.41 2.28 1.45
N ARG A 332 22.21 1.69 2.63
CA ARG A 332 23.24 0.89 3.32
C ARG A 332 23.69 -0.30 2.47
N ASN A 333 22.76 -0.92 1.76
CA ASN A 333 23.01 -2.15 1.00
C ASN A 333 23.29 -1.90 -0.48
N LYS A 334 23.21 -0.64 -0.95
CA LYS A 334 23.38 -0.21 -2.35
C LYS A 334 22.37 -0.86 -3.32
N THR A 335 21.08 -0.91 -2.95
CA THR A 335 19.99 -1.58 -3.70
C THR A 335 18.84 -0.61 -4.02
N ASN A 336 17.78 -1.08 -4.71
CA ASN A 336 16.47 -0.40 -4.69
C ASN A 336 15.80 -0.50 -3.30
N MET A 337 14.77 0.34 -3.12
CA MET A 337 13.93 0.37 -1.93
C MET A 337 12.92 -0.79 -1.92
N TYR A 338 12.76 -1.40 -0.75
CA TYR A 338 11.67 -2.35 -0.45
C TYR A 338 10.33 -1.63 -0.25
N GLY A 339 9.26 -2.41 -0.02
CA GLY A 339 7.88 -1.95 0.09
C GLY A 339 7.61 -0.84 1.11
N LEU A 340 6.56 -0.07 0.83
CA LEU A 340 5.97 0.92 1.72
C LEU A 340 4.55 0.52 2.18
N ARG A 341 4.23 -0.78 2.14
CA ARG A 341 2.89 -1.33 2.44
C ARG A 341 2.90 -2.41 3.54
N ASP A 342 3.80 -2.26 4.50
CA ASP A 342 4.04 -3.29 5.54
C ASP A 342 2.91 -3.43 6.59
N ASN A 343 1.97 -2.47 6.64
CA ASN A 343 0.87 -2.42 7.61
C ASN A 343 -0.49 -2.35 6.88
N PRO A 344 -0.94 -3.44 6.22
CA PRO A 344 -2.27 -3.49 5.64
C PRO A 344 -3.34 -3.48 6.74
N THR A 345 -4.49 -2.88 6.43
CA THR A 345 -5.61 -2.81 7.37
C THR A 345 -6.65 -3.90 7.11
N GLY A 346 -6.71 -4.44 5.88
CA GLY A 346 -7.82 -5.28 5.44
C GLY A 346 -9.12 -4.51 5.24
N ILE A 347 -9.06 -3.18 5.09
CA ILE A 347 -10.22 -2.32 4.85
C ILE A 347 -10.02 -1.62 3.52
N TYR A 348 -11.09 -1.50 2.74
CA TYR A 348 -11.12 -0.68 1.54
C TYR A 348 -12.18 0.41 1.65
N VAL A 349 -12.03 1.41 0.81
CA VAL A 349 -12.93 2.57 0.72
C VAL A 349 -13.16 2.91 -0.75
N ASN A 350 -14.34 3.45 -1.05
CA ASN A 350 -14.64 4.01 -2.36
C ASN A 350 -14.43 5.53 -2.37
N GLU A 351 -14.05 6.08 -3.52
CA GLU A 351 -14.00 7.51 -3.76
C GLU A 351 -15.32 8.19 -3.33
N GLY A 352 -15.20 9.26 -2.55
CA GLY A 352 -16.31 10.03 -2.00
C GLY A 352 -16.79 9.57 -0.62
N GLU A 353 -16.43 8.37 -0.15
CA GLU A 353 -16.79 7.89 1.19
C GLU A 353 -16.00 8.64 2.28
N GLU A 354 -16.63 8.80 3.45
CA GLU A 354 -16.01 9.36 4.64
C GLU A 354 -15.51 8.25 5.58
N LEU A 355 -14.30 8.44 6.09
CA LEU A 355 -13.59 7.57 7.00
C LEU A 355 -13.60 8.17 8.42
N VAL A 356 -13.98 7.36 9.40
CA VAL A 356 -13.77 7.66 10.83
C VAL A 356 -12.68 6.73 11.35
N VAL A 357 -11.56 7.32 11.75
CA VAL A 357 -10.37 6.63 12.27
C VAL A 357 -10.10 7.11 13.68
N LEU A 358 -10.06 6.19 14.62
CA LEU A 358 -9.94 6.44 16.05
C LEU A 358 -8.58 5.96 16.52
N VAL A 359 -7.69 6.90 16.82
CA VAL A 359 -6.26 6.65 17.01
C VAL A 359 -5.94 6.73 18.51
N GLY A 360 -5.21 5.73 19.01
CA GLY A 360 -4.69 5.71 20.38
C GLY A 360 -3.49 6.66 20.56
N ASP A 361 -2.72 6.43 21.61
CA ASP A 361 -1.44 7.13 21.84
C ASP A 361 -0.48 6.84 20.67
N THR A 362 0.02 7.89 20.00
CA THR A 362 1.00 7.74 18.92
C THR A 362 2.43 7.75 19.43
N HIS A 363 2.64 7.98 20.73
CA HIS A 363 3.95 8.08 21.36
C HIS A 363 4.82 9.17 20.72
N GLY A 364 4.17 10.25 20.27
CA GLY A 364 4.81 11.37 19.57
C GLY A 364 5.25 11.03 18.14
N GLN A 365 4.85 9.88 17.58
CA GLN A 365 5.20 9.48 16.22
C GLN A 365 4.20 9.99 15.18
N ASN A 366 4.70 10.20 13.97
CA ASN A 366 3.89 10.51 12.81
C ASN A 366 3.32 9.24 12.19
N VAL A 367 2.00 9.17 12.13
CA VAL A 367 1.26 8.08 11.52
C VAL A 367 0.28 8.66 10.51
N SER A 368 0.14 8.01 9.36
CA SER A 368 -0.87 8.38 8.37
C SER A 368 -1.60 7.17 7.84
N LEU A 369 -2.81 7.43 7.33
CA LEU A 369 -3.58 6.49 6.55
C LEU A 369 -3.26 6.71 5.07
N PHE A 370 -3.00 5.63 4.33
CA PHE A 370 -2.80 5.69 2.88
C PHE A 370 -3.84 4.83 2.16
N ILE A 371 -4.56 5.42 1.19
CA ILE A 371 -5.48 4.72 0.31
C ILE A 371 -4.77 4.48 -1.02
N GLN A 372 -4.47 3.23 -1.36
CA GLN A 372 -3.78 2.89 -2.61
C GLN A 372 -4.77 2.82 -3.79
N ASP A 373 -4.59 3.69 -4.78
CA ASP A 373 -5.46 3.80 -5.95
C ASP A 373 -5.31 2.58 -6.86
N THR A 374 -6.43 1.93 -7.16
CA THR A 374 -6.47 0.78 -8.08
C THR A 374 -6.16 1.10 -9.54
N LYS A 375 -6.25 2.35 -9.96
CA LYS A 375 -5.90 2.76 -11.33
C LYS A 375 -4.40 2.95 -11.51
N ASN A 376 -3.72 3.41 -10.46
CA ASN A 376 -2.31 3.79 -10.51
C ASN A 376 -1.39 2.92 -9.63
N THR A 377 -1.93 1.83 -9.07
CA THR A 377 -1.32 0.68 -8.36
C THR A 377 -0.41 0.99 -7.17
N ILE A 378 0.45 2.01 -7.24
CA ILE A 378 1.34 2.46 -6.15
C ILE A 378 1.04 3.86 -5.64
N THR A 379 0.39 4.70 -6.45
CA THR A 379 -0.03 6.03 -6.00
C THR A 379 -1.35 5.93 -5.25
N GLY A 380 -1.76 7.04 -4.66
CA GLY A 380 -2.92 7.06 -3.80
C GLY A 380 -3.04 8.35 -3.05
N MET A 381 -3.84 8.30 -1.98
CA MET A 381 -4.08 9.44 -1.12
C MET A 381 -3.51 9.15 0.26
N SER A 382 -2.63 10.04 0.74
CA SER A 382 -2.15 10.00 2.12
C SER A 382 -2.92 10.99 2.99
N MET A 383 -3.29 10.57 4.19
CA MET A 383 -4.04 11.35 5.16
C MET A 383 -3.33 11.29 6.52
N PRO A 384 -2.75 12.39 7.02
CA PRO A 384 -2.15 12.39 8.34
C PRO A 384 -3.20 12.12 9.42
N LEU A 385 -2.79 11.37 10.45
CA LEU A 385 -3.62 11.01 11.59
C LEU A 385 -3.09 11.67 12.87
N SER A 386 -4.00 12.16 13.69
CA SER A 386 -3.72 12.66 15.05
C SER A 386 -4.34 11.73 16.09
N GLU A 387 -3.87 11.76 17.34
CA GLU A 387 -4.49 11.01 18.44
C GLU A 387 -5.97 11.40 18.61
N GLY A 388 -6.85 10.41 18.79
CA GLY A 388 -8.28 10.61 18.94
C GLY A 388 -9.07 10.44 17.64
N ILE A 389 -10.14 11.22 17.51
CA ILE A 389 -11.12 11.11 16.43
C ILE A 389 -10.59 11.80 15.18
N ASN A 390 -10.46 11.06 14.08
CA ASN A 390 -10.13 11.60 12.77
C ASN A 390 -11.30 11.31 11.83
N LYS A 391 -11.85 12.36 11.21
CA LYS A 391 -12.76 12.24 10.08
C LYS A 391 -12.03 12.66 8.81
N LYS A 392 -12.07 11.83 7.78
CA LYS A 392 -11.36 12.05 6.51
C LYS A 392 -12.23 11.67 5.33
N LYS A 393 -12.10 12.33 4.19
CA LYS A 393 -12.84 11.99 2.97
C LYS A 393 -11.92 11.35 1.93
N ALA A 394 -12.30 10.19 1.42
CA ALA A 394 -11.55 9.52 0.36
C ALA A 394 -11.77 10.23 -0.99
N THR A 395 -10.69 10.60 -1.67
CA THR A 395 -10.74 11.13 -3.06
C THR A 395 -10.33 10.10 -4.11
N VAL A 396 -9.95 8.89 -3.67
CA VAL A 396 -9.66 7.74 -4.52
C VAL A 396 -10.23 6.48 -3.87
N SER A 397 -10.56 5.47 -4.68
CA SER A 397 -10.94 4.14 -4.19
C SER A 397 -9.71 3.27 -4.00
N GLY A 398 -9.61 2.53 -2.90
CA GLY A 398 -8.43 1.71 -2.62
C GLY A 398 -8.47 0.89 -1.35
N LEU A 399 -7.49 -0.02 -1.23
CA LEU A 399 -7.12 -0.65 0.03
C LEU A 399 -6.40 0.37 0.92
N ILE A 400 -6.66 0.28 2.22
CA ILE A 400 -6.11 1.16 3.23
C ILE A 400 -4.90 0.53 3.90
N TYR A 401 -3.85 1.32 4.09
CA TYR A 401 -2.63 0.97 4.81
C TYR A 401 -2.32 2.01 5.88
N ILE A 402 -1.71 1.59 6.99
CA ILE A 402 -1.18 2.52 8.00
C ILE A 402 0.31 2.75 7.74
N MET A 403 0.64 3.95 7.34
CA MET A 403 2.02 4.39 7.12
C MET A 403 2.64 4.78 8.46
N TYR A 404 3.45 3.88 9.01
CA TYR A 404 4.16 4.09 10.27
C TYR A 404 5.64 3.71 10.10
N TYR A 405 6.39 4.63 9.49
CA TYR A 405 7.81 4.46 9.19
C TYR A 405 8.66 5.45 9.96
N THR A 406 9.75 4.96 10.54
CA THR A 406 10.68 5.73 11.35
C THR A 406 12.12 5.38 10.95
N PRO A 407 13.13 6.10 11.45
CA PRO A 407 14.51 5.76 11.14
C PRO A 407 14.94 4.40 11.70
N THR A 408 14.33 3.95 12.81
CA THR A 408 14.75 2.72 13.49
C THR A 408 13.80 1.54 13.25
N GLY A 409 12.49 1.79 13.07
CA GLY A 409 11.46 0.76 13.07
C GLY A 409 11.43 -0.05 14.36
N SER A 410 11.50 0.62 15.51
CA SER A 410 11.48 -0.02 16.84
C SER A 410 10.66 0.72 17.90
N GLU A 411 9.96 1.77 17.49
CA GLU A 411 9.03 2.57 18.27
C GLU A 411 7.79 1.75 18.65
N GLN A 412 7.11 2.19 19.69
CA GLN A 412 5.97 1.47 20.25
C GLN A 412 4.81 1.37 19.24
N PRO A 413 4.10 0.23 19.17
CA PRO A 413 2.95 0.08 18.28
C PRO A 413 1.81 1.04 18.61
N VAL A 414 1.14 1.57 17.59
CA VAL A 414 -0.03 2.46 17.73
C VAL A 414 -1.31 1.66 17.54
N LYS A 415 -2.20 1.66 18.54
CA LYS A 415 -3.54 1.05 18.44
C LYS A 415 -4.45 1.97 17.63
N ILE A 416 -5.02 1.47 16.54
CA ILE A 416 -5.92 2.24 15.67
C ILE A 416 -7.19 1.42 15.43
N ASN A 417 -8.33 2.11 15.50
CA ASN A 417 -9.62 1.57 15.12
C ASN A 417 -10.19 2.32 13.90
N ILE A 418 -10.31 1.63 12.77
CA ILE A 418 -10.94 2.17 11.55
C ILE A 418 -12.43 1.77 11.58
N ALA A 419 -13.26 2.71 12.03
CA ALA A 419 -14.64 2.44 12.42
C ALA A 419 -15.63 2.49 11.24
N SER A 420 -15.26 3.09 10.11
CA SER A 420 -16.02 3.05 8.85
C SER A 420 -15.22 2.36 7.73
N GLY A 421 -15.60 2.56 6.47
CA GLY A 421 -15.13 1.75 5.33
C GLY A 421 -15.63 0.30 5.39
N THR A 422 -15.22 -0.49 4.41
CA THR A 422 -15.68 -1.88 4.24
C THR A 422 -14.54 -2.86 4.50
N VAL A 423 -14.80 -3.88 5.33
CA VAL A 423 -13.83 -4.93 5.62
C VAL A 423 -13.67 -5.82 4.39
N ASN A 424 -12.45 -5.91 3.88
CA ASN A 424 -12.02 -6.88 2.86
C ASN A 424 -11.31 -8.08 3.49
N GLY A 425 -10.59 -7.85 4.59
CA GLY A 425 -9.62 -8.78 5.15
C GLY A 425 -8.27 -8.75 4.40
N TYR A 426 -7.30 -9.44 4.98
CA TYR A 426 -6.00 -9.79 4.38
C TYR A 426 -5.48 -11.07 5.01
N PHE A 427 -4.58 -11.77 4.33
CA PHE A 427 -3.86 -12.91 4.90
C PHE A 427 -2.48 -12.48 5.41
N ASP A 428 -2.05 -13.04 6.54
CA ASP A 428 -0.78 -12.72 7.18
C ASP A 428 -0.29 -13.99 7.85
N SER A 429 0.82 -14.54 7.35
CA SER A 429 1.40 -15.80 7.82
C SER A 429 1.82 -15.77 9.31
N GLY A 430 2.05 -14.59 9.88
CA GLY A 430 2.35 -14.40 11.30
C GLY A 430 1.11 -14.39 12.20
N LYS A 431 -0.10 -14.24 11.63
CA LYS A 431 -1.38 -14.16 12.37
C LYS A 431 -2.35 -15.28 12.03
N HIS A 432 -2.34 -15.74 10.79
CA HIS A 432 -3.34 -16.61 10.20
C HIS A 432 -2.75 -17.98 9.86
N THR A 433 -3.60 -19.00 9.87
CA THR A 433 -3.24 -20.37 9.52
C THR A 433 -3.75 -20.74 8.13
N LYS A 434 -3.32 -21.88 7.60
CA LYS A 434 -3.88 -22.43 6.35
C LYS A 434 -5.42 -22.53 6.34
N ALA A 435 -6.05 -22.80 7.50
CA ALA A 435 -7.50 -22.90 7.60
C ALA A 435 -8.22 -21.55 7.46
N ASP A 436 -7.51 -20.44 7.76
CA ASP A 436 -8.05 -19.09 7.63
C ASP A 436 -8.08 -18.59 6.19
N TRP A 437 -7.24 -19.15 5.30
CA TRP A 437 -7.12 -18.70 3.92
C TRP A 437 -8.47 -18.59 3.20
N GLN A 438 -9.23 -19.70 3.17
CA GLN A 438 -10.52 -19.73 2.47
C GLN A 438 -11.55 -18.81 3.17
N ARG A 439 -11.58 -18.82 4.51
CA ARG A 439 -12.48 -17.96 5.31
C ARG A 439 -12.30 -16.48 4.97
N LEU A 440 -11.05 -16.04 4.86
CA LEU A 440 -10.69 -14.65 4.58
C LEU A 440 -10.97 -14.30 3.11
N LEU A 441 -10.55 -15.17 2.19
CA LEU A 441 -10.72 -14.93 0.76
C LEU A 441 -12.20 -14.98 0.33
N ASP A 442 -13.05 -15.79 0.97
CA ASP A 442 -14.50 -15.82 0.70
C ASP A 442 -15.20 -14.51 1.10
N LYS A 443 -14.68 -13.82 2.12
CA LYS A 443 -15.21 -12.53 2.59
C LYS A 443 -14.69 -11.33 1.78
N ALA A 444 -13.56 -11.46 1.11
CA ALA A 444 -12.96 -10.37 0.35
C ALA A 444 -13.86 -9.95 -0.83
N VAL A 445 -14.33 -8.71 -0.85
CA VAL A 445 -15.20 -8.20 -1.93
C VAL A 445 -14.50 -7.18 -2.82
N TYR A 446 -13.31 -6.74 -2.44
CA TYR A 446 -12.54 -5.78 -3.21
C TYR A 446 -11.73 -6.46 -4.33
N LYS A 447 -11.33 -5.66 -5.34
CA LYS A 447 -10.59 -6.14 -6.52
C LYS A 447 -9.26 -6.80 -6.15
N HIS A 448 -8.56 -6.23 -5.17
CA HIS A 448 -7.27 -6.72 -4.69
C HIS A 448 -7.36 -7.28 -3.27
N PHE A 449 -6.46 -8.20 -2.97
CA PHE A 449 -6.31 -8.82 -1.65
C PHE A 449 -4.84 -8.83 -1.24
N ASP A 450 -4.57 -8.51 0.02
CA ASP A 450 -3.21 -8.47 0.56
C ASP A 450 -2.83 -9.82 1.18
N VAL A 451 -1.61 -10.27 0.90
CA VAL A 451 -1.01 -11.49 1.46
C VAL A 451 0.38 -11.14 2.00
N ILE A 452 0.56 -11.29 3.32
CA ILE A 452 1.77 -10.86 4.03
C ILE A 452 2.55 -12.07 4.54
N GLY A 453 3.80 -12.15 4.12
CA GLY A 453 4.80 -13.11 4.56
C GLY A 453 5.65 -12.55 5.69
N ARG A 454 6.80 -13.18 5.91
CA ARG A 454 7.87 -12.71 6.77
C ARG A 454 8.82 -11.75 6.05
N TYR A 455 9.02 -11.94 4.75
CA TYR A 455 9.96 -11.20 3.91
C TYR A 455 9.30 -10.62 2.65
N ALA A 456 8.16 -11.16 2.22
CA ALA A 456 7.42 -10.70 1.04
C ALA A 456 6.01 -10.21 1.40
N SER A 457 5.49 -9.29 0.58
CA SER A 457 4.08 -8.89 0.60
C SER A 457 3.53 -8.88 -0.82
N LEU A 458 2.31 -9.35 -0.99
CA LEU A 458 1.63 -9.46 -2.28
C LEU A 458 0.32 -8.67 -2.26
N THR A 459 0.07 -7.87 -3.29
CA THR A 459 -1.24 -7.27 -3.56
C THR A 459 -1.63 -7.61 -5.00
N PHE A 460 -2.38 -8.70 -5.14
CA PHE A 460 -2.86 -9.22 -6.43
C PHE A 460 -4.38 -9.28 -6.50
N GLU A 461 -4.94 -9.67 -7.65
CA GLU A 461 -6.38 -9.73 -7.82
C GLU A 461 -6.98 -10.83 -6.93
N THR A 462 -8.04 -10.48 -6.18
CA THR A 462 -8.76 -11.40 -5.31
C THR A 462 -9.25 -12.63 -6.08
N GLU A 463 -9.76 -12.43 -7.29
CA GLU A 463 -10.21 -13.52 -8.17
C GLU A 463 -9.07 -14.42 -8.66
N ALA A 464 -7.87 -13.88 -8.84
CA ALA A 464 -6.72 -14.68 -9.24
C ALA A 464 -6.25 -15.58 -8.10
N PHE A 465 -6.23 -15.06 -6.86
CA PHE A 465 -6.00 -15.90 -5.67
C PHE A 465 -7.04 -17.01 -5.55
N ARG A 466 -8.33 -16.71 -5.71
CA ARG A 466 -9.42 -17.71 -5.66
C ARG A 466 -9.22 -18.82 -6.68
N LYS A 467 -8.73 -18.46 -7.87
CA LYS A 467 -8.62 -19.37 -9.00
C LYS A 467 -7.36 -20.23 -8.97
N TYR A 468 -6.22 -19.66 -8.55
CA TYR A 468 -4.91 -20.29 -8.73
C TYR A 468 -4.23 -20.68 -7.41
N THR A 469 -4.71 -20.19 -6.26
CA THR A 469 -4.05 -20.36 -4.96
C THR A 469 -4.94 -21.10 -3.96
N PRO A 470 -4.91 -22.45 -3.93
CA PRO A 470 -5.65 -23.23 -2.95
C PRO A 470 -5.05 -23.16 -1.54
N ASP A 471 -3.78 -22.76 -1.41
CA ASP A 471 -3.06 -22.68 -0.14
C ASP A 471 -2.22 -21.40 -0.10
N GLY A 472 -2.80 -20.33 0.46
CA GLY A 472 -2.13 -19.04 0.57
C GLY A 472 -0.90 -19.06 1.46
N LEU A 473 -0.86 -19.90 2.50
CA LEU A 473 0.29 -20.03 3.39
C LEU A 473 1.48 -20.63 2.64
N ALA A 474 1.26 -21.74 1.93
CA ALA A 474 2.34 -22.36 1.15
C ALA A 474 2.83 -21.46 0.01
N LEU A 475 1.96 -20.64 -0.58
CA LEU A 475 2.36 -19.67 -1.60
C LEU A 475 3.25 -18.57 -1.01
N ILE A 476 2.81 -17.92 0.08
CA ILE A 476 3.56 -16.81 0.66
C ILE A 476 4.89 -17.28 1.27
N ASP A 477 4.93 -18.49 1.86
CA ASP A 477 6.17 -19.11 2.34
C ASP A 477 7.18 -19.29 1.19
N LYS A 478 6.71 -19.54 -0.04
CA LYS A 478 7.58 -19.68 -1.21
C LYS A 478 8.13 -18.34 -1.69
N TYR A 479 7.35 -17.28 -1.61
CA TYR A 479 7.83 -15.92 -1.85
C TYR A 479 8.82 -15.47 -0.77
N ASP A 480 8.59 -15.84 0.49
CA ASP A 480 9.52 -15.60 1.58
C ASP A 480 10.86 -16.33 1.35
N GLU A 481 10.81 -17.58 0.90
CA GLU A 481 12.00 -18.35 0.53
C GLU A 481 12.77 -17.67 -0.61
N LEU A 482 12.07 -17.19 -1.65
CA LEU A 482 12.68 -16.42 -2.74
C LEU A 482 13.46 -15.20 -2.19
N VAL A 483 12.81 -14.39 -1.35
CA VAL A 483 13.43 -13.18 -0.80
C VAL A 483 14.60 -13.52 0.12
N CYS A 484 14.44 -14.50 1.01
CA CYS A 484 15.47 -14.93 1.94
C CYS A 484 16.70 -15.45 1.20
N LEU A 485 16.53 -16.32 0.19
CA LEU A 485 17.63 -16.88 -0.58
C LEU A 485 18.46 -15.82 -1.31
N GLU A 486 17.81 -14.80 -1.89
CA GLU A 486 18.57 -13.71 -2.53
C GLU A 486 19.31 -12.83 -1.51
N GLN A 487 18.68 -12.53 -0.36
CA GLN A 487 19.35 -11.81 0.73
C GLN A 487 20.57 -12.60 1.25
N GLU A 488 20.43 -13.92 1.43
CA GLU A 488 21.52 -14.81 1.82
C GLU A 488 22.64 -14.83 0.79
N PHE A 489 22.31 -14.87 -0.50
CA PHE A 489 23.29 -14.84 -1.59
C PHE A 489 24.14 -13.55 -1.55
N MET A 490 23.55 -12.43 -1.13
CA MET A 490 24.23 -11.15 -0.92
C MET A 490 25.02 -11.03 0.39
N GLY A 491 24.96 -12.05 1.25
CA GLY A 491 25.55 -12.00 2.58
C GLY A 491 24.86 -11.00 3.51
N LEU A 492 23.57 -10.75 3.31
CA LEU A 492 22.79 -9.95 4.25
C LEU A 492 22.45 -10.78 5.49
N PRO A 493 22.42 -10.16 6.68
CA PRO A 493 22.18 -10.89 7.92
C PRO A 493 20.75 -11.46 7.99
N GLU A 494 20.65 -12.67 8.55
CA GLU A 494 19.39 -13.41 8.72
C GLU A 494 18.34 -12.65 9.55
N ASN A 495 17.10 -13.17 9.58
CA ASN A 495 16.00 -12.67 10.42
C ASN A 495 15.62 -11.19 10.21
N ASN A 496 15.52 -10.75 8.95
CA ASN A 496 15.10 -9.39 8.58
C ASN A 496 16.06 -8.29 9.07
N GLN A 497 17.32 -8.60 9.41
CA GLN A 497 18.29 -7.58 9.77
C GLN A 497 18.85 -6.86 8.52
N GLY A 498 18.86 -7.54 7.36
CA GLY A 498 19.22 -6.96 6.07
C GLY A 498 18.20 -5.91 5.59
N TYR A 499 16.92 -6.30 5.58
CA TYR A 499 15.75 -5.44 5.40
C TYR A 499 14.70 -5.82 6.44
N LYS A 500 14.19 -4.82 7.17
CA LYS A 500 13.05 -5.04 8.05
C LYS A 500 11.77 -5.18 7.26
N ASN A 501 11.59 -4.38 6.22
CA ASN A 501 10.41 -4.29 5.35
C ASN A 501 10.23 -5.54 4.48
N HIS A 502 9.05 -5.68 3.87
CA HIS A 502 8.78 -6.71 2.88
C HIS A 502 9.18 -6.28 1.46
N ALA A 503 9.69 -7.21 0.67
CA ALA A 503 9.74 -7.05 -0.78
C ALA A 503 8.31 -7.10 -1.32
N TYR A 504 7.90 -6.09 -2.08
CA TYR A 504 6.48 -5.88 -2.42
C TYR A 504 6.18 -6.24 -3.88
N PHE A 505 5.28 -7.21 -4.08
CA PHE A 505 4.87 -7.74 -5.37
C PHE A 505 3.43 -7.29 -5.67
N LEU A 506 3.23 -6.60 -6.79
CA LEU A 506 2.01 -5.85 -7.06
C LEU A 506 1.44 -6.15 -8.45
N ALA A 507 0.12 -6.31 -8.53
CA ALA A 507 -0.59 -6.36 -9.80
C ALA A 507 -0.50 -5.03 -10.56
N ILE A 508 -0.14 -5.11 -11.84
CA ILE A 508 -0.22 -3.97 -12.77
C ILE A 508 -1.13 -4.29 -13.95
N TYR A 509 -1.66 -3.22 -14.57
CA TYR A 509 -2.65 -3.29 -15.65
C TYR A 509 -2.18 -2.57 -16.92
N ASP A 510 -1.00 -1.97 -16.91
CA ASP A 510 -0.48 -1.34 -18.12
C ASP A 510 -0.07 -2.41 -19.13
N ASP A 511 -0.58 -2.31 -20.36
CA ASP A 511 -0.23 -3.22 -21.46
C ASP A 511 1.21 -2.98 -21.97
N ALA A 512 1.90 -1.96 -21.46
CA ALA A 512 3.25 -1.59 -21.89
C ALA A 512 4.33 -2.45 -21.22
N SER A 513 4.05 -3.04 -20.05
CA SER A 513 5.02 -3.77 -19.23
C SER A 513 4.51 -5.17 -18.89
N TYR A 514 5.40 -6.17 -18.96
CA TYR A 514 5.07 -7.54 -18.58
C TYR A 514 5.37 -7.81 -17.09
N MET A 515 6.62 -7.56 -16.70
CA MET A 515 7.10 -7.55 -15.33
C MET A 515 8.18 -6.45 -15.24
N TYR A 516 8.33 -5.81 -14.08
CA TYR A 516 9.44 -4.90 -13.83
C TYR A 516 9.70 -4.73 -12.32
N ALA A 517 10.88 -4.22 -11.99
CA ALA A 517 11.25 -3.78 -10.66
C ALA A 517 11.61 -2.28 -10.66
N THR A 518 11.19 -1.58 -9.61
CA THR A 518 11.59 -0.20 -9.36
C THR A 518 11.63 0.04 -7.84
N ASP A 519 11.87 1.27 -7.42
CA ASP A 519 11.81 1.60 -6.00
C ASP A 519 10.40 1.32 -5.45
N TYR A 520 10.38 0.68 -4.28
CA TYR A 520 9.21 0.34 -3.48
C TYR A 520 8.35 -0.83 -3.94
N TYR A 521 8.50 -1.37 -5.15
CA TYR A 521 7.70 -2.51 -5.61
C TYR A 521 8.24 -3.18 -6.87
N MET A 522 7.75 -4.39 -7.11
CA MET A 522 7.86 -5.11 -8.36
C MET A 522 6.47 -5.27 -8.96
N GLY A 523 6.30 -4.81 -10.21
CA GLY A 523 5.05 -4.88 -10.94
C GLY A 523 4.94 -6.16 -11.75
N TYR A 524 3.79 -6.82 -11.68
CA TYR A 524 3.48 -8.04 -12.42
C TYR A 524 2.15 -7.87 -13.15
N HIS A 525 2.20 -7.88 -14.48
CA HIS A 525 0.99 -7.70 -15.27
C HIS A 525 -0.01 -8.80 -14.92
N VAL A 526 -1.30 -8.48 -14.86
CA VAL A 526 -2.35 -9.44 -14.44
C VAL A 526 -2.37 -10.73 -15.25
N SER A 527 -1.89 -10.72 -16.49
CA SER A 527 -1.74 -11.94 -17.31
C SER A 527 -0.76 -12.97 -16.73
N THR A 528 0.18 -12.54 -15.88
CA THR A 528 1.19 -13.40 -15.25
C THR A 528 0.66 -14.17 -14.04
N GLN A 529 -0.44 -13.71 -13.43
CA GLN A 529 -0.93 -14.23 -12.15
C GLN A 529 -1.33 -15.71 -12.21
N SER A 530 -1.70 -16.23 -13.39
CA SER A 530 -1.98 -17.66 -13.56
C SER A 530 -0.76 -18.58 -13.41
N ASP A 531 0.44 -18.01 -13.45
CA ASP A 531 1.71 -18.73 -13.31
C ASP A 531 2.39 -18.44 -11.97
N ILE A 532 2.39 -17.18 -11.51
CA ILE A 532 3.08 -16.79 -10.27
C ILE A 532 2.25 -17.05 -9.00
N LEU A 533 0.92 -17.24 -9.12
CA LEU A 533 0.05 -17.59 -7.97
C LEU A 533 -0.21 -19.10 -7.85
N ASP A 534 0.16 -19.89 -8.85
CA ASP A 534 0.15 -21.35 -8.80
C ASP A 534 1.50 -21.82 -8.27
N LEU A 535 1.53 -22.34 -7.03
CA LEU A 535 2.76 -22.72 -6.35
C LEU A 535 3.63 -23.70 -7.16
N LYS A 536 3.02 -24.64 -7.91
CA LYS A 536 3.78 -25.62 -8.69
C LYS A 536 4.48 -24.94 -9.85
N LYS A 537 3.78 -24.08 -10.58
CA LYS A 537 4.38 -23.33 -11.69
C LYS A 537 5.40 -22.32 -11.18
N PHE A 538 5.07 -21.55 -10.15
CA PHE A 538 5.96 -20.58 -9.54
C PHE A 538 7.27 -21.22 -9.08
N SER A 539 7.22 -22.40 -8.47
CA SER A 539 8.42 -23.13 -8.01
C SER A 539 9.23 -23.78 -9.14
N THR A 540 8.71 -23.80 -10.38
CA THR A 540 9.33 -24.49 -11.53
C THR A 540 9.41 -23.61 -12.76
N THR A 541 8.45 -23.70 -13.68
CA THR A 541 8.49 -23.06 -15.00
C THR A 541 8.38 -21.54 -14.96
N ALA A 542 7.86 -20.97 -13.87
CA ALA A 542 7.60 -19.54 -13.73
C ALA A 542 8.50 -18.86 -12.69
N CYS A 543 9.47 -19.56 -12.09
CA CYS A 543 10.34 -18.99 -11.05
C CYS A 543 11.20 -17.82 -11.55
N TRP A 544 11.55 -17.84 -12.85
CA TRP A 544 12.49 -16.89 -13.44
C TRP A 544 12.00 -15.44 -13.34
N GLY A 545 10.72 -15.18 -13.62
CA GLY A 545 10.17 -13.83 -13.66
C GLY A 545 10.33 -13.12 -12.30
N PRO A 546 9.71 -13.64 -11.23
CA PRO A 546 9.84 -13.02 -9.91
C PRO A 546 11.28 -12.96 -9.37
N ALA A 547 12.12 -13.95 -9.65
CA ALA A 547 13.54 -13.91 -9.26
C ALA A 547 14.36 -12.88 -10.06
N HIS A 548 14.02 -12.67 -11.34
CA HIS A 548 14.67 -11.65 -12.17
C HIS A 548 14.35 -10.24 -11.69
N GLU A 549 13.08 -9.97 -11.35
CA GLU A 549 12.67 -8.66 -10.84
C GLU A 549 13.21 -8.41 -9.42
N LEU A 550 13.17 -9.42 -8.53
CA LEU A 550 13.79 -9.27 -7.22
C LEU A 550 15.31 -9.11 -7.34
N GLY A 551 15.94 -9.81 -8.28
CA GLY A 551 17.34 -9.63 -8.62
C GLY A 551 17.65 -8.19 -9.03
N HIS A 552 16.77 -7.52 -9.80
CA HIS A 552 16.91 -6.09 -10.12
C HIS A 552 16.87 -5.21 -8.87
N VAL A 553 15.98 -5.51 -7.91
CA VAL A 553 15.96 -4.82 -6.60
C VAL A 553 17.31 -4.97 -5.90
N HIS A 554 17.87 -6.18 -5.91
CA HIS A 554 19.12 -6.53 -5.22
C HIS A 554 20.41 -6.19 -5.97
N GLN A 555 20.34 -5.72 -7.22
CA GLN A 555 21.51 -5.32 -7.98
C GLN A 555 22.27 -4.19 -7.26
N THR A 556 23.46 -4.55 -6.77
CA THR A 556 24.33 -3.67 -5.99
C THR A 556 24.93 -2.60 -6.87
N ARG A 557 24.53 -1.35 -6.63
CA ARG A 557 24.99 -0.18 -7.40
C ARG A 557 25.25 1.05 -6.51
N PRO A 558 26.39 1.74 -6.68
CA PRO A 558 27.50 1.39 -7.58
C PRO A 558 28.22 0.11 -7.12
N GLY A 559 28.78 -0.64 -8.08
CA GLY A 559 29.42 -1.93 -7.79
C GLY A 559 29.12 -2.98 -8.85
N LEU A 560 28.47 -4.09 -8.47
CA LEU A 560 28.24 -5.25 -9.35
C LEU A 560 27.23 -4.98 -10.48
N ARG A 561 26.55 -3.83 -10.47
CA ARG A 561 25.85 -3.30 -11.64
C ARG A 561 26.58 -2.05 -12.14
N TRP A 562 27.41 -2.24 -13.16
CA TRP A 562 27.96 -1.17 -13.98
C TRP A 562 27.21 -1.06 -15.31
N ILE A 563 27.41 0.02 -16.06
CA ILE A 563 26.76 0.25 -17.37
C ILE A 563 26.97 -0.93 -18.32
N GLY A 564 25.89 -1.41 -18.93
CA GLY A 564 25.88 -2.57 -19.82
C GLY A 564 25.57 -3.90 -19.11
N MET A 565 25.36 -3.87 -17.80
CA MET A 565 25.08 -5.05 -16.97
C MET A 565 23.70 -5.04 -16.29
N THR A 566 22.83 -4.06 -16.59
CA THR A 566 21.51 -3.95 -15.96
C THR A 566 20.68 -5.21 -16.15
N GLU A 567 20.70 -5.86 -17.31
CA GLU A 567 19.95 -7.10 -17.52
C GLU A 567 20.79 -8.37 -17.29
N VAL A 568 22.00 -8.24 -16.73
CA VAL A 568 22.94 -9.35 -16.60
C VAL A 568 23.12 -9.76 -15.14
N THR A 569 23.51 -8.85 -14.24
CA THR A 569 23.92 -9.27 -12.89
C THR A 569 22.77 -9.62 -11.95
N ASN A 570 21.54 -9.14 -12.18
CA ASN A 570 20.35 -9.73 -11.54
C ASN A 570 20.20 -11.21 -11.86
N ASN A 571 20.55 -11.65 -13.06
CA ASN A 571 20.36 -13.04 -13.45
C ASN A 571 21.32 -14.02 -12.76
N ILE A 572 22.32 -13.51 -12.03
CA ILE A 572 23.08 -14.33 -11.06
C ILE A 572 22.14 -14.80 -9.93
N HIS A 573 21.28 -13.90 -9.44
CA HIS A 573 20.24 -14.22 -8.45
C HIS A 573 19.19 -15.16 -9.05
N SER A 574 18.69 -14.87 -10.25
CA SER A 574 17.70 -15.72 -10.94
C SER A 574 18.19 -17.16 -11.12
N LEU A 575 19.44 -17.34 -11.56
CA LEU A 575 20.06 -18.67 -11.67
C LEU A 575 20.24 -19.34 -10.31
N TYR A 576 20.63 -18.57 -9.29
CA TYR A 576 20.74 -19.07 -7.92
C TYR A 576 19.40 -19.62 -7.41
N ILE A 577 18.31 -18.88 -7.57
CA ILE A 577 16.96 -19.34 -7.20
C ILE A 577 16.55 -20.56 -8.01
N GLN A 578 16.64 -20.47 -9.35
CA GLN A 578 16.23 -21.54 -10.25
C GLN A 578 16.90 -22.87 -9.90
N THR A 579 18.23 -22.87 -9.74
CA THR A 579 19.01 -24.08 -9.45
C THR A 579 18.87 -24.54 -8.00
N THR A 580 18.72 -23.63 -7.03
CA THR A 580 18.47 -23.98 -5.62
C THR A 580 17.12 -24.69 -5.45
N TRP A 581 16.11 -24.30 -6.23
CA TRP A 581 14.81 -24.99 -6.28
C TRP A 581 14.83 -26.28 -7.11
N GLY A 582 16.00 -26.72 -7.59
CA GLY A 582 16.17 -27.99 -8.30
C GLY A 582 15.79 -27.96 -9.78
N ASN A 583 15.59 -26.79 -10.38
CA ASN A 583 15.35 -26.65 -11.80
C ASN A 583 16.68 -26.60 -12.58
N THR A 584 16.67 -27.09 -13.83
CA THR A 584 17.83 -26.97 -14.71
C THR A 584 18.13 -25.50 -15.01
N SER A 585 19.40 -25.12 -14.92
CA SER A 585 19.89 -23.78 -15.27
C SER A 585 19.47 -23.39 -16.69
N ARG A 586 18.97 -22.16 -16.83
CA ARG A 586 18.60 -21.59 -18.13
C ARG A 586 19.79 -21.51 -19.10
N LEU A 587 21.01 -21.35 -18.58
CA LEU A 587 22.21 -21.34 -19.40
C LEU A 587 22.44 -22.67 -20.13
N LEU A 588 22.04 -23.79 -19.52
CA LEU A 588 22.04 -25.10 -20.18
C LEU A 588 20.87 -25.24 -21.15
N THR A 589 19.63 -24.97 -20.71
CA THR A 589 18.45 -25.23 -21.53
C THR A 589 18.43 -24.43 -22.83
N ASP A 590 18.95 -23.20 -22.77
CA ASP A 590 18.93 -22.26 -23.89
C ASP A 590 20.26 -22.28 -24.69
N GLY A 591 21.19 -23.20 -24.36
CA GLY A 591 22.46 -23.38 -25.08
C GLY A 591 23.44 -22.21 -24.95
N CYS A 592 23.35 -21.44 -23.87
CA CYS A 592 24.10 -20.20 -23.68
C CYS A 592 25.61 -20.43 -23.53
N TYR A 593 26.02 -21.55 -22.94
CA TYR A 593 27.44 -21.89 -22.79
C TYR A 593 28.16 -22.01 -24.13
N GLU A 594 27.63 -22.82 -25.04
CA GLU A 594 28.25 -23.04 -26.36
C GLU A 594 28.29 -21.74 -27.17
N LYS A 595 27.25 -20.90 -27.03
CA LYS A 595 27.23 -19.56 -27.61
C LYS A 595 28.34 -18.68 -27.02
N ALA A 596 28.52 -18.69 -25.71
CA ALA A 596 29.54 -17.89 -25.03
C ALA A 596 30.97 -18.34 -25.37
N PHE A 597 31.21 -19.65 -25.47
CA PHE A 597 32.49 -20.21 -25.90
C PHE A 597 32.80 -19.82 -27.35
N GLY A 598 31.81 -19.83 -28.23
CA GLY A 598 31.95 -19.41 -29.62
C GLY A 598 32.18 -17.91 -29.83
N THR A 599 31.83 -17.07 -28.84
CA THR A 599 31.95 -15.61 -28.91
C THR A 599 33.14 -15.09 -28.11
N LEU A 600 33.06 -15.01 -26.78
CA LEU A 600 34.09 -14.38 -25.95
C LEU A 600 35.43 -15.14 -26.01
N LEU A 601 35.41 -16.45 -25.72
CA LEU A 601 36.64 -17.26 -25.68
C LEU A 601 37.33 -17.35 -27.05
N LYS A 602 36.57 -17.29 -28.15
CA LYS A 602 37.12 -17.41 -29.51
C LYS A 602 37.54 -16.08 -30.13
N THR A 603 36.85 -14.99 -29.81
CA THR A 603 37.09 -13.69 -30.46
C THR A 603 38.01 -12.76 -29.66
N GLY A 604 38.18 -12.99 -28.36
CA GLY A 604 39.02 -12.14 -27.50
C GLY A 604 38.50 -10.72 -27.31
N LYS A 605 37.22 -10.48 -27.61
CA LYS A 605 36.54 -9.19 -27.38
C LYS A 605 36.52 -8.83 -25.90
N ALA A 606 36.44 -7.53 -25.60
CA ALA A 606 36.20 -7.11 -24.23
C ALA A 606 34.78 -7.52 -23.80
N HIS A 607 34.62 -7.90 -22.53
CA HIS A 607 33.35 -8.44 -22.01
C HIS A 607 32.18 -7.49 -22.27
N ASN A 608 32.37 -6.21 -21.99
CA ASN A 608 31.35 -5.18 -22.18
C ASN A 608 31.17 -4.70 -23.65
N GLU A 609 31.84 -5.34 -24.62
CA GLU A 609 31.52 -5.17 -26.05
C GLU A 609 30.39 -6.10 -26.52
N ILE A 610 30.03 -7.08 -25.70
CA ILE A 610 29.00 -8.06 -26.03
C ILE A 610 27.63 -7.50 -25.63
N ASP A 611 26.69 -7.49 -26.57
CA ASP A 611 25.32 -7.06 -26.28
C ASP A 611 24.46 -8.20 -25.68
N ASP A 612 24.81 -9.45 -25.97
CA ASP A 612 24.06 -10.61 -25.50
C ASP A 612 24.21 -10.85 -24.00
N VAL A 613 23.11 -10.63 -23.29
CA VAL A 613 22.97 -10.80 -21.84
C VAL A 613 23.42 -12.18 -21.35
N TRP A 614 23.00 -13.24 -22.05
CA TRP A 614 23.26 -14.62 -21.63
C TRP A 614 24.72 -14.99 -21.79
N VAL A 615 25.35 -14.52 -22.87
CA VAL A 615 26.80 -14.67 -23.07
C VAL A 615 27.57 -13.97 -21.97
N LYS A 616 27.17 -12.73 -21.60
CA LYS A 616 27.82 -11.97 -20.54
C LYS A 616 27.67 -12.61 -19.15
N LEU A 617 26.57 -13.32 -18.91
CA LEU A 617 26.25 -13.96 -17.62
C LEU A 617 27.10 -15.20 -17.32
N VAL A 618 27.49 -15.97 -18.35
CA VAL A 618 28.24 -17.24 -18.20
C VAL A 618 29.43 -17.16 -17.24
N PRO A 619 30.39 -16.21 -17.38
CA PRO A 619 31.54 -16.14 -16.47
C PRO A 619 31.18 -15.93 -15.01
N PHE A 620 30.13 -15.17 -14.71
CA PHE A 620 29.66 -14.99 -13.32
C PHE A 620 29.15 -16.32 -12.76
N TRP A 621 28.30 -17.01 -13.52
CA TRP A 621 27.78 -18.30 -13.05
C TRP A 621 28.87 -19.36 -12.92
N GLN A 622 29.86 -19.40 -13.82
CA GLN A 622 31.03 -20.30 -13.69
C GLN A 622 31.84 -20.06 -12.41
N LEU A 623 31.99 -18.81 -11.98
CA LEU A 623 32.64 -18.52 -10.69
C LEU A 623 31.85 -19.10 -9.51
N LYS A 624 30.51 -19.03 -9.55
CA LYS A 624 29.65 -19.72 -8.57
C LYS A 624 29.91 -21.22 -8.59
N LEU A 625 29.82 -21.85 -9.77
CA LEU A 625 29.99 -23.31 -9.92
C LEU A 625 31.36 -23.77 -9.39
N TYR A 626 32.44 -23.09 -9.80
CA TYR A 626 33.78 -23.50 -9.40
C TYR A 626 34.08 -23.16 -7.92
N VAL A 627 33.92 -21.91 -7.52
CA VAL A 627 34.37 -21.47 -6.19
C VAL A 627 33.42 -21.96 -5.10
N MET A 628 32.11 -21.89 -5.31
CA MET A 628 31.13 -22.29 -4.29
C MET A 628 30.84 -23.79 -4.33
N ASP A 629 30.64 -24.39 -5.51
CA ASP A 629 30.17 -25.78 -5.59
C ASP A 629 31.31 -26.80 -5.69
N VAL A 630 32.38 -26.51 -6.42
CA VAL A 630 33.55 -27.39 -6.52
C VAL A 630 34.49 -27.22 -5.32
N MET A 631 34.90 -26.00 -5.00
CA MET A 631 35.85 -25.73 -3.91
C MET A 631 35.18 -25.64 -2.54
N GLY A 632 33.84 -25.58 -2.48
CA GLY A 632 33.10 -25.52 -1.22
C GLY A 632 33.14 -24.15 -0.51
N LYS A 633 33.65 -23.08 -1.15
CA LYS A 633 33.72 -21.74 -0.56
C LYS A 633 32.37 -21.02 -0.69
N LYS A 634 31.40 -21.44 0.14
CA LYS A 634 29.99 -21.02 0.05
C LYS A 634 29.74 -19.51 0.19
N ASP A 635 30.65 -18.76 0.79
CA ASP A 635 30.49 -17.32 1.01
C ASP A 635 31.14 -16.45 -0.09
N PHE A 636 31.53 -17.04 -1.23
CA PHE A 636 32.23 -16.34 -2.31
C PHE A 636 31.55 -15.04 -2.75
N TYR A 637 30.27 -15.12 -3.15
CA TYR A 637 29.51 -13.95 -3.55
C TYR A 637 29.16 -13.04 -2.37
N LYS A 638 28.82 -13.62 -1.21
CA LYS A 638 28.54 -12.86 0.02
C LYS A 638 29.66 -11.88 0.35
N TYR A 639 30.91 -12.34 0.27
CA TYR A 639 32.10 -11.53 0.48
C TYR A 639 32.18 -10.37 -0.52
N ILE A 640 31.96 -10.64 -1.81
CA ILE A 640 32.02 -9.61 -2.86
C ILE A 640 30.97 -8.52 -2.60
N TYR A 641 29.73 -8.92 -2.35
CA TYR A 641 28.65 -7.99 -2.03
C TYR A 641 28.94 -7.16 -0.77
N GLU A 642 29.46 -7.79 0.29
CA GLU A 642 29.83 -7.09 1.52
C GLU A 642 30.94 -6.05 1.28
N ARG A 643 31.98 -6.42 0.54
CA ARG A 643 33.08 -5.50 0.20
C ARG A 643 32.59 -4.31 -0.61
N LEU A 644 31.73 -4.53 -1.60
CA LEU A 644 31.15 -3.45 -2.41
C LEU A 644 30.32 -2.46 -1.59
N ARG A 645 29.59 -2.94 -0.56
CA ARG A 645 28.84 -2.08 0.37
C ARG A 645 29.75 -1.20 1.24
N GLN A 646 30.92 -1.72 1.61
CA GLN A 646 31.89 -1.04 2.49
C GLN A 646 32.82 -0.07 1.75
N GLN A 647 32.99 -0.24 0.44
CA GLN A 647 33.84 0.63 -0.37
C GLN A 647 33.15 1.98 -0.67
N PRO A 648 33.91 3.09 -0.73
CA PRO A 648 33.39 4.37 -1.19
C PRO A 648 32.91 4.27 -2.64
N ASP A 649 31.97 5.14 -2.99
CA ASP A 649 31.48 5.23 -4.37
C ASP A 649 32.55 5.81 -5.29
N LEU A 650 32.51 5.41 -6.56
CA LEU A 650 33.43 5.89 -7.60
C LEU A 650 33.18 7.38 -7.86
N ASP A 651 34.23 8.19 -8.02
CA ASP A 651 34.07 9.56 -8.51
C ASP A 651 33.86 9.54 -10.03
N THR A 652 32.59 9.55 -10.44
CA THR A 652 32.20 9.49 -11.85
C THR A 652 32.49 10.77 -12.64
N THR A 653 33.10 11.79 -12.02
CA THR A 653 33.58 12.98 -12.74
C THR A 653 34.99 12.79 -13.31
N GLU A 654 35.77 11.88 -12.72
CA GLU A 654 37.15 11.58 -13.11
C GLU A 654 37.30 10.15 -13.67
N GLU A 655 36.43 9.23 -13.24
CA GLU A 655 36.53 7.81 -13.54
C GLU A 655 35.29 7.27 -14.26
N THR A 656 35.44 6.13 -14.94
CA THR A 656 34.34 5.45 -15.64
C THR A 656 34.02 4.12 -14.98
N ASP A 657 32.80 3.62 -15.22
CA ASP A 657 32.28 2.32 -14.79
C ASP A 657 33.19 1.12 -15.11
N GLY A 658 34.17 1.26 -16.02
CA GLY A 658 35.21 0.26 -16.26
C GLY A 658 35.97 -0.15 -15.01
N LEU A 659 36.12 0.76 -14.04
CA LEU A 659 36.76 0.45 -12.77
C LEU A 659 35.93 -0.46 -11.87
N HIS A 660 34.60 -0.46 -11.99
CA HIS A 660 33.76 -1.42 -11.28
C HIS A 660 33.99 -2.86 -11.79
N GLN A 661 34.15 -3.04 -13.10
CA GLN A 661 34.50 -4.34 -13.69
C GLN A 661 35.88 -4.82 -13.19
N LEU A 662 36.89 -3.94 -13.20
CA LEU A 662 38.22 -4.28 -12.69
C LEU A 662 38.23 -4.55 -11.18
N ASN A 663 37.44 -3.81 -10.40
CA ASN A 663 37.29 -4.06 -8.98
C ASN A 663 36.61 -5.41 -8.71
N PHE A 664 35.62 -5.81 -9.50
CA PHE A 664 35.04 -7.15 -9.42
C PHE A 664 36.09 -8.26 -9.65
N VAL A 665 37.00 -8.09 -10.63
CA VAL A 665 38.11 -9.03 -10.85
C VAL A 665 38.97 -9.19 -9.59
N LYS A 666 39.35 -8.07 -8.95
CA LYS A 666 40.13 -8.08 -7.71
C LYS A 666 39.41 -8.76 -6.56
N LEU A 667 38.13 -8.40 -6.35
CA LEU A 667 37.32 -8.96 -5.27
C LEU A 667 37.03 -10.45 -5.48
N ALA A 668 36.88 -10.90 -6.72
CA ALA A 668 36.74 -12.32 -7.04
C ALA A 668 38.03 -13.09 -6.71
N CYS A 669 39.21 -12.57 -7.08
CA CYS A 669 40.49 -13.19 -6.71
C CYS A 669 40.67 -13.23 -5.18
N GLU A 670 40.37 -12.13 -4.50
CA GLU A 670 40.46 -12.01 -3.04
C GLU A 670 39.48 -12.99 -2.35
N SER A 671 38.22 -13.05 -2.76
CA SER A 671 37.22 -13.94 -2.18
C SER A 671 37.56 -15.43 -2.43
N ALA A 672 37.94 -15.76 -3.67
CA ALA A 672 38.32 -17.11 -4.04
C ALA A 672 39.67 -17.52 -3.45
N GLN A 673 40.51 -16.58 -2.98
CA GLN A 673 41.91 -16.79 -2.66
C GLN A 673 42.64 -17.55 -3.79
N LEU A 674 42.37 -17.12 -5.02
CA LEU A 674 42.93 -17.67 -6.25
C LEU A 674 43.36 -16.54 -7.17
N ASP A 675 44.43 -16.76 -7.92
CA ASP A 675 44.75 -15.94 -9.08
C ASP A 675 43.84 -16.35 -10.25
N LEU A 676 42.77 -15.59 -10.47
CA LEU A 676 41.80 -15.80 -11.54
C LEU A 676 42.10 -14.96 -12.79
N THR A 677 43.29 -14.36 -12.90
CA THR A 677 43.61 -13.45 -14.02
C THR A 677 43.45 -14.13 -15.38
N GLU A 678 43.92 -15.36 -15.55
CA GLU A 678 43.77 -16.12 -16.80
C GLU A 678 42.30 -16.40 -17.15
N PHE A 679 41.45 -16.65 -16.16
CA PHE A 679 40.01 -16.81 -16.35
C PHE A 679 39.36 -15.50 -16.83
N PHE A 680 39.72 -14.38 -16.21
CA PHE A 680 39.18 -13.06 -16.56
C PHE A 680 39.72 -12.53 -17.90
N GLU A 681 40.95 -12.87 -18.27
CA GLU A 681 41.49 -12.62 -19.62
C GLU A 681 40.71 -13.39 -20.67
N ALA A 682 40.46 -14.69 -20.45
CA ALA A 682 39.70 -15.53 -21.38
C ALA A 682 38.29 -14.97 -21.64
N TRP A 683 37.63 -14.45 -20.61
CA TRP A 683 36.30 -13.85 -20.70
C TRP A 683 36.27 -12.36 -21.07
N GLY A 684 37.42 -11.75 -21.36
CA GLY A 684 37.51 -10.38 -21.85
C GLY A 684 37.32 -9.29 -20.79
N PHE A 685 37.37 -9.63 -19.49
CA PHE A 685 37.31 -8.64 -18.41
C PHE A 685 38.59 -7.79 -18.33
N LEU A 686 39.71 -8.37 -18.79
CA LEU A 686 41.04 -7.76 -18.82
C LEU A 686 41.48 -7.43 -20.26
N THR A 687 40.53 -7.00 -21.09
CA THR A 687 40.76 -6.50 -22.45
C THR A 687 40.50 -4.99 -22.49
N PRO A 688 41.40 -4.16 -23.05
CA PRO A 688 41.17 -2.72 -23.15
C PRO A 688 39.90 -2.40 -23.95
N ILE A 689 39.14 -1.41 -23.50
CA ILE A 689 37.91 -0.95 -24.13
C ILE A 689 37.76 0.55 -23.87
N ASP A 690 37.28 1.30 -24.86
CA ASP A 690 36.95 2.71 -24.71
C ASP A 690 35.78 3.06 -25.64
N ARG A 691 34.55 3.02 -25.11
CA ARG A 691 33.34 3.26 -25.91
C ARG A 691 32.21 3.80 -25.06
N SER A 692 31.25 4.46 -25.71
CA SER A 692 29.95 4.73 -25.10
C SER A 692 29.10 3.46 -25.10
N VAL A 693 28.43 3.22 -23.97
CA VAL A 693 27.52 2.10 -23.75
C VAL A 693 26.15 2.66 -23.42
N THR A 694 25.11 2.13 -24.08
CA THR A 694 23.71 2.51 -23.84
C THR A 694 22.99 1.37 -23.14
N ASP A 695 22.58 1.60 -21.89
CA ASP A 695 21.89 0.65 -21.01
C ASP A 695 21.08 1.46 -19.97
N TYR A 696 19.81 1.74 -20.28
CA TYR A 696 18.94 2.66 -19.51
C TYR A 696 19.52 4.07 -19.27
N GLY A 697 20.40 4.49 -20.18
CA GLY A 697 21.20 5.70 -20.12
C GLY A 697 22.44 5.49 -20.98
N THR A 698 23.13 6.56 -21.36
CA THR A 698 24.37 6.46 -22.14
C THR A 698 25.51 7.10 -21.37
N THR A 699 26.55 6.32 -21.07
CA THR A 699 27.79 6.81 -20.45
C THR A 699 29.01 6.18 -21.11
N GLN A 700 30.17 6.79 -20.89
CA GLN A 700 31.45 6.27 -21.36
C GLN A 700 31.90 5.10 -20.47
N PHE A 701 32.38 4.02 -21.08
CA PHE A 701 32.98 2.88 -20.41
C PHE A 701 34.40 2.67 -20.93
N THR A 702 35.38 2.89 -20.04
CA THR A 702 36.79 2.86 -20.40
C THR A 702 37.58 1.96 -19.44
N ILE A 703 38.32 1.02 -20.01
CA ILE A 703 39.36 0.23 -19.34
C ILE A 703 40.62 0.35 -20.18
N THR A 704 41.67 0.94 -19.60
CA THR A 704 42.96 1.11 -20.25
C THR A 704 43.87 -0.08 -20.00
N ARG A 705 44.86 -0.26 -20.87
CA ARG A 705 45.91 -1.26 -20.66
C ARG A 705 46.66 -1.03 -19.35
N GLN A 706 46.96 0.22 -18.99
CA GLN A 706 47.66 0.54 -17.75
C GLN A 706 46.86 0.08 -16.52
N GLN A 707 45.55 0.32 -16.49
CA GLN A 707 44.68 -0.14 -15.40
C GLN A 707 44.64 -1.67 -15.31
N ILE A 708 44.63 -2.38 -16.45
CA ILE A 708 44.70 -3.84 -16.47
C ILE A 708 46.02 -4.35 -15.89
N GLU A 709 47.17 -3.81 -16.32
CA GLU A 709 48.47 -4.23 -15.78
C GLU A 709 48.57 -3.95 -14.28
N GLN A 710 48.06 -2.79 -13.82
CA GLN A 710 48.00 -2.48 -12.39
C GLN A 710 47.18 -3.51 -11.60
N VAL A 711 45.99 -3.90 -12.10
CA VAL A 711 45.17 -4.93 -11.46
C VAL A 711 45.91 -6.27 -11.39
N LYS A 712 46.61 -6.65 -12.46
CA LYS A 712 47.39 -7.90 -12.50
C LYS A 712 48.57 -7.86 -11.52
N GLU A 713 49.27 -6.73 -11.44
CA GLU A 713 50.35 -6.52 -10.45
C GLU A 713 49.81 -6.59 -9.01
N GLU A 714 48.69 -5.92 -8.73
CA GLU A 714 48.04 -5.96 -7.41
C GLU A 714 47.66 -7.40 -7.00
N ILE A 715 47.14 -8.21 -7.92
CA ILE A 715 46.79 -9.62 -7.69
C ILE A 715 48.06 -10.47 -7.50
N ALA A 716 49.07 -10.30 -8.36
CA ALA A 716 50.33 -11.05 -8.27
C ALA A 716 51.04 -10.83 -6.93
N LEU A 717 51.01 -9.60 -6.40
CA LEU A 717 51.58 -9.26 -5.09
C LEU A 717 50.92 -10.01 -3.92
N LYS A 718 49.67 -10.50 -4.08
CA LYS A 718 49.00 -11.32 -3.06
C LYS A 718 49.51 -12.76 -3.01
N ASN A 719 50.23 -13.23 -4.03
CA ASN A 719 50.72 -14.60 -4.16
C ASN A 719 49.61 -15.65 -4.01
N TYR A 720 48.44 -15.41 -4.57
CA TYR A 720 47.38 -16.41 -4.62
C TYR A 720 47.79 -17.59 -5.51
N PRO A 721 47.44 -18.84 -5.17
CA PRO A 721 47.64 -19.96 -6.07
C PRO A 721 46.71 -19.86 -7.29
N LYS A 722 47.12 -20.46 -8.40
CA LYS A 722 46.24 -20.65 -9.56
C LYS A 722 45.14 -21.68 -9.26
N PRO A 723 44.02 -21.67 -10.01
CA PRO A 723 43.04 -22.75 -9.99
C PRO A 723 43.71 -24.13 -10.19
N ALA A 724 43.18 -25.17 -9.56
CA ALA A 724 43.68 -26.54 -9.75
C ALA A 724 43.43 -27.11 -11.15
N HIS A 725 42.53 -26.47 -11.91
CA HIS A 725 42.16 -26.82 -13.28
C HIS A 725 42.43 -25.62 -14.18
N ASP A 726 43.18 -25.82 -15.26
CA ASP A 726 43.59 -24.74 -16.17
C ASP A 726 42.48 -24.35 -17.16
N ASP A 727 41.33 -25.02 -17.12
CA ASP A 727 40.24 -24.93 -18.09
C ASP A 727 38.87 -24.64 -17.45
N ILE A 728 38.86 -23.99 -16.27
CA ILE A 728 37.61 -23.62 -15.57
C ILE A 728 36.65 -22.76 -16.40
N TYR A 729 37.14 -22.08 -17.44
CA TYR A 729 36.32 -21.34 -18.41
C TYR A 729 35.49 -22.25 -19.34
N ASN A 730 35.73 -23.56 -19.38
CA ASN A 730 34.92 -24.55 -20.12
C ASN A 730 33.83 -25.19 -19.26
N MET A 731 33.70 -24.80 -17.98
CA MET A 731 32.76 -25.39 -17.04
C MET A 731 31.30 -25.06 -17.39
N LYS A 732 30.42 -26.05 -17.19
CA LYS A 732 28.97 -25.97 -17.35
C LYS A 732 28.28 -26.59 -16.13
N ASP A 733 26.98 -26.34 -15.96
CA ASP A 733 26.23 -26.94 -14.85
C ASP A 733 26.26 -28.49 -14.86
N ASP A 734 26.36 -29.12 -16.03
CA ASP A 734 26.28 -30.58 -16.22
C ASP A 734 27.63 -31.33 -16.16
N ASN A 735 28.76 -30.62 -16.10
CA ASN A 735 30.10 -31.22 -16.03
C ASN A 735 30.88 -30.84 -14.76
N ILE A 736 30.23 -30.24 -13.75
CA ILE A 736 30.85 -29.82 -12.48
C ILE A 736 31.64 -30.96 -11.81
N SER A 737 31.19 -32.21 -11.95
CA SER A 737 31.86 -33.39 -11.37
C SER A 737 33.30 -33.57 -11.85
N ASP A 738 33.61 -33.12 -13.07
CA ASP A 738 34.93 -33.29 -13.70
C ASP A 738 35.99 -32.40 -13.04
N TYR A 739 35.55 -31.36 -12.34
CA TYR A 739 36.38 -30.38 -11.66
C TYR A 739 36.53 -30.64 -10.16
N ARG A 740 35.90 -31.71 -9.62
CA ARG A 740 36.11 -32.09 -8.22
C ARG A 740 37.47 -32.75 -8.07
N VAL A 741 38.38 -32.08 -7.36
CA VAL A 741 39.67 -32.67 -6.98
C VAL A 741 39.40 -33.93 -6.14
N ARG A 742 39.91 -35.07 -6.59
CA ARG A 742 39.75 -36.36 -5.90
C ARG A 742 40.50 -36.44 -4.58
#